data_AF-A0A6G0IMN4-F1
#
_entry.id   AF-A0A6G0IMN4-F1
#
_cell.length_a   1.000
_cell.length_b   1.000
_cell.length_c   1.000
_cell.angle_alpha   90.00
_cell.angle_beta   90.00
_cell.angle_gamma   90.00
#
_symmetry.space_group_name_H-M   'P 1'
#
loop_
_entity.id
_entity.type
_entity.pdbx_description
1 polymer ?
#
loop_
_entity_poly.entity_id
_entity_poly.type
_entity_poly.pdbx_seq_one_letter_code
_entity_poly.pdbx_strand_id
1 'polypeptide(L)'
;MLVFQSFAVWCLLASDLLFFVTALETCQTAWFDEGNVSMSGDSELLRDLRRKHWTRICSNPVDMEAQTVSGINSQHTRNTFHTFSASEGLLCLNSEQKGAQCEDYRVKFTCTGQFCSECRTRWFDHDDPTGNGDYEVLADLLNIYPREICPQPIAIEVQTVSGEPALNTSDTLLNYDATYGFACVNAAQGSGSCEDYRVRFTCPKEFCQVAEQCRTQWLNSDNSSVEGDVESILQLQKTFPGQVCKNPISIEARTVNGLPAKYTGDIFLSYDVNFGFACINDKQESKQCEDYEVILTCPSDFCHGCRTRWFDVDNPTGKGDYETLIQVQMTYPKEVCSQPVAIEAMTVSGVPAHKTGEVFQVYDASRGFFCMNAEQPGGIRCQDYKIRFTCPLDFCSVCALRRLRHWNCLDFVIFGGPLQQLCCEPETIMILLTPSSGFFQCTNKLFLSDQATGLQIKEFARKNAANALSVANMVMGMASILSSLNGHHHAACWLVLIGYLLDLADGAVARRLDACSELGAKLDDFADFTTFGIATSLLLRTSDLLDNILCMCYVLSVFVRLCFFSSGIPFMYRGLPCIYSSAILASASLLSGGNMTMLRVIAMAMILFMISQNFYPHDRVLESQAWKKAVYAGGVIMVFCSSFPPACLPLAHPGEVRLPAMEDPS
;
A
#
# COMPACT_ATOMS: atom_id res chain seq x y z
N MET A 1 36.62 -20.63 -4.56
CA MET A 1 37.17 -20.18 -5.86
C MET A 1 36.10 -20.01 -6.96
N LEU A 2 34.95 -20.70 -6.90
CA LEU A 2 33.82 -20.49 -7.84
C LEU A 2 32.98 -19.21 -7.59
N VAL A 3 33.15 -18.54 -6.45
CA VAL A 3 32.43 -17.29 -6.11
C VAL A 3 33.08 -16.05 -6.74
N PHE A 4 34.37 -16.13 -7.10
CA PHE A 4 35.11 -14.99 -7.68
C PHE A 4 34.96 -14.85 -9.20
N GLN A 5 34.45 -15.87 -9.90
CA GLN A 5 34.25 -15.82 -11.35
C GLN A 5 32.94 -15.11 -11.77
N SER A 6 31.96 -15.00 -10.88
CA SER A 6 30.70 -14.31 -11.19
C SER A 6 30.78 -12.78 -11.11
N PHE A 7 31.79 -12.23 -10.42
CA PHE A 7 31.97 -10.78 -10.26
C PHE A 7 32.59 -10.12 -11.51
N ALA A 8 33.42 -10.85 -12.26
CA ALA A 8 34.12 -10.31 -13.42
C ALA A 8 33.22 -10.12 -14.66
N VAL A 9 32.16 -10.93 -14.78
CA VAL A 9 31.17 -10.82 -15.86
C VAL A 9 30.25 -9.60 -15.68
N TRP A 10 30.09 -9.13 -14.43
CA TRP A 10 29.29 -7.95 -14.10
C TRP A 10 30.01 -6.63 -14.39
N CYS A 11 31.35 -6.58 -14.26
CA CYS A 11 32.12 -5.37 -14.55
C CYS A 11 32.20 -5.02 -16.05
N LEU A 12 32.00 -5.98 -16.95
CA LEU A 12 32.06 -5.75 -18.40
C LEU A 12 30.74 -5.26 -19.01
N LEU A 13 29.64 -5.27 -18.24
CA LEU A 13 28.34 -4.71 -18.65
C LEU A 13 28.12 -3.28 -18.13
N ALA A 14 29.02 -2.76 -17.28
CA ALA A 14 28.92 -1.43 -16.69
C ALA A 14 29.49 -0.29 -17.58
N SER A 15 30.01 -0.61 -18.77
CA SER A 15 30.55 0.39 -19.71
C SER A 15 29.51 0.98 -20.66
N ASP A 16 28.26 0.50 -20.66
CA ASP A 16 27.19 1.04 -21.52
C ASP A 16 26.35 2.13 -20.83
N LEU A 17 26.73 2.59 -19.62
CA LEU A 17 26.06 3.70 -18.93
C LEU A 17 26.56 5.08 -19.38
N LEU A 18 26.73 5.24 -20.69
CA LEU A 18 26.96 6.53 -21.34
C LEU A 18 25.84 6.86 -22.33
N PHE A 19 24.60 6.53 -21.98
CA PHE A 19 23.40 6.99 -22.67
C PHE A 19 22.27 7.12 -21.66
N PHE A 20 21.86 8.36 -21.38
CA PHE A 20 20.50 8.85 -21.16
C PHE A 20 20.54 10.17 -20.39
N VAL A 21 21.03 11.21 -21.08
CA VAL A 21 20.45 12.55 -20.95
C VAL A 21 19.10 12.48 -21.65
N THR A 22 18.06 12.06 -20.94
CA THR A 22 16.67 12.38 -21.30
C THR A 22 16.18 13.37 -20.28
N ALA A 23 15.64 14.48 -20.75
CA ALA A 23 14.91 15.44 -19.93
C ALA A 23 14.01 14.66 -18.96
N LEU A 24 14.07 14.97 -17.66
CA LEU A 24 13.05 14.48 -16.75
C LEU A 24 11.72 14.99 -17.31
N GLU A 25 10.87 14.08 -17.81
CA GLU A 25 9.46 14.42 -18.00
C GLU A 25 8.98 15.01 -16.67
N THR A 26 8.32 16.16 -16.72
CA THR A 26 7.70 16.80 -15.55
C THR A 26 6.28 17.19 -15.95
N CYS A 27 5.38 17.28 -14.98
CA CYS A 27 4.06 17.84 -15.20
C CYS A 27 3.74 18.88 -14.14
N GLN A 28 2.88 19.82 -14.51
CA GLN A 28 2.37 20.83 -13.60
C GLN A 28 1.00 20.40 -13.09
N THR A 29 0.78 20.53 -11.77
CA THR A 29 -0.52 20.25 -11.17
C THR A 29 -1.55 21.31 -11.56
N ALA A 30 -2.83 21.03 -11.29
CA ALA A 30 -3.87 22.05 -11.19
C ALA A 30 -3.47 23.19 -10.23
N TRP A 31 -4.12 24.35 -10.38
CA TRP A 31 -4.03 25.44 -9.42
C TRP A 31 -4.82 25.11 -8.13
N PHE A 32 -4.22 25.39 -6.99
CA PHE A 32 -4.81 25.23 -5.65
C PHE A 32 -4.91 26.59 -4.97
N ASP A 33 -6.07 26.84 -4.39
CA ASP A 33 -6.44 28.05 -3.66
C ASP A 33 -7.25 27.59 -2.44
N GLU A 34 -6.61 27.57 -1.28
CA GLU A 34 -7.13 27.04 -0.01
C GLU A 34 -7.07 28.08 1.11
N GLY A 35 -7.60 29.26 0.83
CA GLY A 35 -7.98 30.22 1.86
C GLY A 35 -8.04 31.63 1.31
N ASN A 36 -9.14 32.35 1.55
CA ASN A 36 -9.18 33.77 1.20
C ASN A 36 -8.27 34.59 2.12
N VAL A 37 -7.79 35.73 1.63
CA VAL A 37 -7.07 36.73 2.42
C VAL A 37 -7.73 36.99 3.78
N SER A 38 -7.01 36.65 4.85
CA SER A 38 -7.44 36.82 6.24
C SER A 38 -6.83 38.08 6.88
N MET A 39 -7.21 38.39 8.13
CA MET A 39 -6.54 39.47 8.89
C MET A 39 -5.03 39.23 9.05
N SER A 40 -4.59 37.98 9.06
CA SER A 40 -3.16 37.59 9.11
C SER A 40 -2.44 37.66 7.77
N GLY A 41 -3.17 37.61 6.65
CA GLY A 41 -2.63 37.48 5.30
C GLY A 41 -3.19 36.24 4.61
N ASP A 42 -2.43 35.71 3.65
CA ASP A 42 -2.83 34.60 2.78
C ASP A 42 -1.85 33.41 2.87
N SER A 43 -2.35 32.17 2.76
CA SER A 43 -1.54 30.97 2.99
C SER A 43 -1.94 29.76 2.15
N GLU A 44 -1.01 29.35 1.30
CA GLU A 44 -1.08 28.15 0.46
C GLU A 44 0.03 27.16 0.84
N LEU A 45 -0.01 26.69 2.09
CA LEU A 45 1.02 25.81 2.64
C LEU A 45 0.86 24.38 2.14
N LEU A 46 1.95 23.78 1.66
CA LEU A 46 1.96 22.43 1.09
C LEU A 46 1.41 21.37 2.07
N ARG A 47 1.69 21.52 3.37
CA ARG A 47 1.20 20.60 4.41
C ARG A 47 -0.33 20.59 4.52
N ASP A 48 -0.95 21.76 4.34
CA ASP A 48 -2.39 21.97 4.53
C ASP A 48 -3.11 21.61 3.22
N LEU A 49 -2.53 21.98 2.08
CA LEU A 49 -2.93 21.52 0.76
C LEU A 49 -2.91 19.99 0.65
N ARG A 50 -1.86 19.31 1.11
CA ARG A 50 -1.82 17.84 1.11
C ARG A 50 -2.79 17.20 2.09
N ARG A 51 -3.21 17.88 3.15
CA ARG A 51 -4.26 17.35 4.04
C ARG A 51 -5.62 17.34 3.34
N LYS A 52 -5.90 18.36 2.53
CA LYS A 52 -7.17 18.51 1.79
C LYS A 52 -7.17 17.77 0.44
N HIS A 53 -6.04 17.76 -0.26
CA HIS A 53 -5.86 17.27 -1.65
C HIS A 53 -4.82 16.14 -1.73
N TRP A 54 -4.80 15.22 -0.75
CA TRP A 54 -3.75 14.22 -0.49
C TRP A 54 -3.18 13.47 -1.70
N THR A 55 -4.01 13.19 -2.72
CA THR A 55 -3.61 12.41 -3.91
C THR A 55 -3.26 13.26 -5.13
N ARG A 56 -3.45 14.59 -5.07
CA ARG A 56 -3.31 15.49 -6.23
C ARG A 56 -1.97 16.23 -6.27
N ILE A 57 -1.16 16.13 -5.21
CA ILE A 57 0.15 16.78 -5.11
C ILE A 57 1.21 15.73 -4.78
N CYS A 58 2.29 15.71 -5.56
CA CYS A 58 3.37 14.76 -5.36
C CYS A 58 4.07 14.95 -4.01
N SER A 59 4.70 13.87 -3.52
CA SER A 59 5.35 13.88 -2.21
C SER A 59 6.48 14.90 -2.08
N ASN A 60 7.23 15.11 -3.17
CA ASN A 60 8.36 16.03 -3.25
C ASN A 60 8.26 16.83 -4.56
N PRO A 61 7.55 17.96 -4.58
CA PRO A 61 7.53 18.87 -5.71
C PRO A 61 8.93 19.38 -6.04
N VAL A 62 9.24 19.48 -7.33
CA VAL A 62 10.53 19.98 -7.82
C VAL A 62 10.53 21.50 -7.92
N ASP A 63 9.37 22.08 -8.22
CA ASP A 63 9.20 23.52 -8.36
C ASP A 63 7.77 23.95 -7.99
N MET A 64 7.54 25.25 -7.81
CA MET A 64 6.24 25.83 -7.50
C MET A 64 6.07 27.20 -8.16
N GLU A 65 4.90 27.43 -8.75
CA GLU A 65 4.47 28.73 -9.25
C GLU A 65 3.33 29.26 -8.38
N ALA A 66 3.24 30.59 -8.27
CA ALA A 66 2.10 31.25 -7.64
C ALA A 66 1.65 32.46 -8.45
N GLN A 67 0.36 32.73 -8.42
CA GLN A 67 -0.23 33.93 -9.00
C GLN A 67 -1.45 34.35 -8.18
N THR A 68 -1.87 35.60 -8.32
CA THR A 68 -3.12 36.04 -7.71
C THR A 68 -4.30 35.30 -8.34
N VAL A 69 -5.43 35.21 -7.64
CA VAL A 69 -6.68 34.67 -8.20
C VAL A 69 -7.10 35.42 -9.47
N SER A 70 -6.73 36.70 -9.59
CA SER A 70 -6.92 37.53 -10.78
C SER A 70 -5.89 37.29 -11.92
N GLY A 71 -4.99 36.32 -11.78
CA GLY A 71 -4.04 35.90 -12.80
C GLY A 71 -2.71 36.67 -12.87
N ILE A 72 -2.40 37.51 -11.86
CA ILE A 72 -1.12 38.25 -11.85
C ILE A 72 -0.05 37.38 -11.21
N ASN A 73 1.02 37.07 -11.97
CA ASN A 73 2.14 36.28 -11.45
C ASN A 73 2.76 36.92 -10.20
N SER A 74 3.09 36.10 -9.19
CA SER A 74 3.64 36.55 -7.92
C SER A 74 4.89 37.43 -8.06
N GLN A 75 5.72 37.21 -9.09
CA GLN A 75 6.90 38.03 -9.37
C GLN A 75 6.59 39.49 -9.72
N HIS A 76 5.39 39.75 -10.25
CA HIS A 76 4.94 41.11 -10.61
C HIS A 76 4.12 41.77 -9.51
N THR A 77 3.86 41.05 -8.42
CA THR A 77 3.21 41.63 -7.24
C THR A 77 4.20 42.39 -6.37
N ARG A 78 3.70 43.33 -5.57
CA ARG A 78 4.52 44.08 -4.61
C ARG A 78 4.59 43.41 -3.23
N ASN A 79 4.04 42.20 -3.08
CA ASN A 79 4.04 41.51 -1.81
C ASN A 79 5.39 40.84 -1.51
N THR A 80 5.72 40.79 -0.22
CA THR A 80 6.88 40.03 0.29
C THR A 80 6.37 38.75 0.93
N PHE A 81 6.91 37.60 0.51
CA PHE A 81 6.49 36.29 1.03
C PHE A 81 7.35 35.88 2.22
N HIS A 82 6.69 35.45 3.30
CA HIS A 82 7.35 34.84 4.45
C HIS A 82 7.96 33.49 4.05
N THR A 83 7.18 32.71 3.29
CA THR A 83 7.62 31.45 2.69
C THR A 83 7.20 31.41 1.22
N PHE A 84 8.12 31.01 0.36
CA PHE A 84 7.86 30.73 -1.05
C PHE A 84 8.81 29.61 -1.51
N SER A 85 8.37 28.36 -1.40
CA SER A 85 9.17 27.19 -1.78
C SER A 85 8.28 26.01 -2.13
N ALA A 86 8.70 25.21 -3.11
CA ALA A 86 8.04 23.96 -3.47
C ALA A 86 7.95 22.94 -2.32
N SER A 87 8.81 23.04 -1.30
CA SER A 87 8.81 22.15 -0.14
C SER A 87 7.88 22.59 1.00
N GLU A 88 7.49 23.87 1.05
CA GLU A 88 6.72 24.44 2.16
C GLU A 88 5.39 25.07 1.72
N GLY A 89 5.30 25.53 0.47
CA GLY A 89 4.17 26.28 -0.09
C GLY A 89 4.42 27.80 -0.10
N LEU A 90 3.34 28.57 -0.15
CA LEU A 90 3.34 30.02 -0.08
C LEU A 90 2.72 30.51 1.23
N LEU A 91 3.36 31.49 1.87
CA LEU A 91 2.80 32.22 3.01
C LEU A 91 3.08 33.71 2.85
N CYS A 92 2.02 34.50 2.78
CA CYS A 92 2.08 35.95 2.80
C CYS A 92 1.48 36.47 4.11
N LEU A 93 2.25 37.27 4.86
CA LEU A 93 1.78 37.87 6.12
C LEU A 93 1.53 39.36 5.93
N ASN A 94 0.34 39.85 6.31
CA ASN A 94 -0.02 41.27 6.24
C ASN A 94 0.95 42.15 7.07
N SER A 95 1.48 41.62 8.18
CA SER A 95 2.43 42.33 9.05
C SER A 95 3.78 42.60 8.41
N GLU A 96 4.14 41.85 7.37
CA GLU A 96 5.45 41.95 6.68
C GLU A 96 5.37 42.82 5.42
N GLN A 97 4.17 43.31 5.07
CA GLN A 97 3.96 44.11 3.88
C GLN A 97 4.20 45.60 4.14
N LYS A 98 4.88 46.27 3.20
CA LYS A 98 5.09 47.73 3.25
C LYS A 98 3.84 48.50 2.80
N GLY A 99 2.80 48.47 3.64
CA GLY A 99 1.59 49.29 3.48
C GLY A 99 0.50 48.75 2.55
N ALA A 100 0.63 47.50 2.09
CA ALA A 100 -0.41 46.78 1.35
C ALA A 100 -0.85 45.53 2.12
N GLN A 101 -2.07 45.05 1.94
CA GLN A 101 -2.43 43.71 2.39
C GLN A 101 -1.84 42.68 1.41
N CYS A 102 -1.73 41.44 1.84
CA CYS A 102 -1.46 40.33 0.93
C CYS A 102 -2.57 40.25 -0.11
N GLU A 103 -2.20 40.11 -1.38
CA GLU A 103 -3.14 39.68 -2.41
C GLU A 103 -3.54 38.22 -2.17
N ASP A 104 -4.62 37.80 -2.81
CA ASP A 104 -5.16 36.43 -2.74
C ASP A 104 -4.42 35.55 -3.75
N TYR A 105 -3.63 34.58 -3.28
CA TYR A 105 -2.77 33.75 -4.15
C TYR A 105 -3.30 32.34 -4.29
N ARG A 106 -3.07 31.79 -5.49
CA ARG A 106 -3.17 30.36 -5.78
C ARG A 106 -1.82 29.82 -6.22
N VAL A 107 -1.55 28.55 -5.92
CA VAL A 107 -0.28 27.87 -6.22
C VAL A 107 -0.48 26.65 -7.10
N LYS A 108 0.52 26.32 -7.92
CA LYS A 108 0.62 25.03 -8.60
C LYS A 108 2.04 24.48 -8.45
N PHE A 109 2.17 23.16 -8.49
CA PHE A 109 3.43 22.47 -8.24
C PHE A 109 3.91 21.74 -9.49
N THR A 110 5.23 21.67 -9.67
CA THR A 110 5.86 20.85 -10.71
C THR A 110 6.32 19.53 -10.11
N CYS A 111 5.85 18.42 -10.67
CA CYS A 111 6.13 17.07 -10.19
C CYS A 111 6.99 16.29 -11.20
N THR A 112 7.72 15.28 -10.70
CA THR A 112 8.56 14.42 -11.53
C THR A 112 7.73 13.47 -12.40
N GLY A 113 8.29 13.08 -13.54
CA GLY A 113 7.61 12.29 -14.57
C GLY A 113 7.02 10.99 -14.09
N GLN A 114 7.65 10.32 -13.11
CA GLN A 114 7.12 9.11 -12.49
C GLN A 114 5.74 9.34 -11.86
N PHE A 115 5.52 10.48 -11.20
CA PHE A 115 4.20 10.82 -10.66
C PHE A 115 3.20 11.11 -11.78
N CYS A 116 3.67 11.72 -12.87
CA CYS A 116 2.86 12.23 -13.97
C CYS A 116 2.52 11.19 -15.05
N SER A 117 3.23 10.06 -15.12
CA SER A 117 3.11 9.05 -16.16
C SER A 117 2.41 7.76 -15.73
N GLU A 118 2.19 7.55 -14.43
CA GLU A 118 1.62 6.31 -13.92
C GLU A 118 0.13 6.12 -14.24
N CYS A 119 -0.63 7.22 -14.37
CA CYS A 119 -2.07 7.17 -14.59
C CYS A 119 -2.49 8.29 -15.55
N ARG A 120 -2.30 8.06 -16.86
CA ARG A 120 -2.70 8.99 -17.92
C ARG A 120 -3.93 8.44 -18.65
N THR A 121 -4.89 9.30 -18.93
CA THR A 121 -6.01 8.97 -19.79
C THR A 121 -5.55 8.85 -21.26
N ARG A 122 -6.44 8.34 -22.12
CA ARG A 122 -6.28 8.53 -23.56
C ARG A 122 -6.40 10.02 -23.92
N TRP A 123 -6.13 10.34 -25.19
CA TRP A 123 -6.41 11.66 -25.75
C TRP A 123 -7.90 11.81 -26.05
N PHE A 124 -8.41 13.02 -25.79
CA PHE A 124 -9.77 13.46 -26.05
C PHE A 124 -9.73 14.71 -26.90
N ASP A 125 -10.64 14.75 -27.85
CA ASP A 125 -10.79 15.73 -28.91
C ASP A 125 -12.30 15.78 -29.15
N HIS A 126 -12.93 16.83 -28.64
CA HIS A 126 -14.37 17.02 -28.59
C HIS A 126 -14.84 18.15 -29.51
N ASP A 127 -14.09 19.25 -29.58
CA ASP A 127 -14.46 20.44 -30.34
C ASP A 127 -13.42 20.74 -31.43
N ASP A 128 -13.86 20.81 -32.68
CA ASP A 128 -12.99 21.25 -33.77
C ASP A 128 -12.79 22.79 -33.66
N PRO A 129 -11.67 23.39 -34.15
CA PRO A 129 -11.37 24.84 -34.04
C PRO A 129 -12.33 25.80 -34.80
N THR A 130 -13.47 25.29 -35.27
CA THR A 130 -14.47 26.02 -36.04
C THR A 130 -15.28 26.99 -35.16
N GLY A 131 -15.74 28.10 -35.75
CA GLY A 131 -16.48 29.11 -35.00
C GLY A 131 -15.57 30.01 -34.16
N ASN A 132 -15.67 29.94 -32.82
CA ASN A 132 -15.01 30.88 -31.91
C ASN A 132 -13.63 30.43 -31.42
N GLY A 133 -13.20 29.21 -31.73
CA GLY A 133 -11.97 28.63 -31.20
C GLY A 133 -12.09 27.13 -31.06
N ASP A 134 -11.16 26.55 -30.31
CA ASP A 134 -11.13 25.14 -29.92
C ASP A 134 -11.24 25.04 -28.39
N TYR A 135 -12.19 24.23 -27.91
CA TYR A 135 -12.60 24.14 -26.51
C TYR A 135 -12.69 22.69 -26.01
N GLU A 136 -11.66 22.26 -25.29
CA GLU A 136 -11.59 20.96 -24.62
C GLU A 136 -11.87 21.10 -23.11
N VAL A 137 -13.12 21.48 -22.80
CA VAL A 137 -13.57 21.80 -21.43
C VAL A 137 -13.78 20.52 -20.63
N LEU A 138 -13.14 20.42 -19.45
CA LEU A 138 -13.20 19.22 -18.60
C LEU A 138 -14.64 18.87 -18.18
N ALA A 139 -15.47 19.86 -17.86
CA ALA A 139 -16.85 19.62 -17.44
C ALA A 139 -17.67 18.93 -18.54
N ASP A 140 -17.49 19.36 -19.79
CA ASP A 140 -18.16 18.77 -20.95
C ASP A 140 -17.60 17.36 -21.24
N LEU A 141 -16.28 17.21 -21.18
CA LEU A 141 -15.61 15.91 -21.34
C LEU A 141 -16.03 14.88 -20.28
N LEU A 142 -16.24 15.29 -19.02
CA LEU A 142 -16.74 14.42 -17.96
C LEU A 142 -18.20 13.98 -18.19
N ASN A 143 -19.01 14.83 -18.81
CA ASN A 143 -20.40 14.50 -19.19
C ASN A 143 -20.44 13.51 -20.36
N ILE A 144 -19.53 13.64 -21.31
CA ILE A 144 -19.46 12.82 -22.53
C ILE A 144 -18.77 11.48 -22.26
N TYR A 145 -17.67 11.48 -21.51
CA TYR A 145 -16.86 10.31 -21.19
C TYR A 145 -16.86 10.01 -19.68
N PRO A 146 -18.04 9.78 -19.08
CA PRO A 146 -18.12 9.47 -17.65
C PRO A 146 -17.36 8.17 -17.40
N ARG A 147 -16.46 8.20 -16.41
CA ARG A 147 -15.55 7.10 -15.99
C ARG A 147 -14.26 6.92 -16.81
N GLU A 148 -14.05 7.64 -17.92
CA GLU A 148 -12.75 7.62 -18.61
C GLU A 148 -11.81 8.72 -18.11
N ILE A 149 -12.36 9.77 -17.53
CA ILE A 149 -11.65 10.91 -16.95
C ILE A 149 -12.00 10.99 -15.46
N CYS A 150 -11.00 11.19 -14.61
CA CYS A 150 -11.22 11.41 -13.19
C CYS A 150 -11.89 12.78 -12.97
N PRO A 151 -12.84 12.92 -12.02
CA PRO A 151 -13.53 14.18 -11.77
C PRO A 151 -12.60 15.34 -11.38
N GLN A 152 -11.46 15.03 -10.76
CA GLN A 152 -10.45 15.99 -10.34
C GLN A 152 -9.06 15.54 -10.81
N PRO A 153 -8.68 15.85 -12.05
CA PRO A 153 -7.37 15.48 -12.57
C PRO A 153 -6.25 16.25 -11.85
N ILE A 154 -5.07 15.65 -11.90
CA ILE A 154 -3.83 16.16 -11.35
C ILE A 154 -3.23 17.18 -12.31
N ALA A 155 -3.09 16.78 -13.58
CA ALA A 155 -2.44 17.57 -14.62
C ALA A 155 -3.16 17.39 -15.96
N ILE A 156 -2.90 18.32 -16.88
CA ILE A 156 -3.38 18.27 -18.26
C ILE A 156 -2.20 18.38 -19.22
N GLU A 157 -2.25 17.59 -20.28
CA GLU A 157 -1.35 17.69 -21.42
C GLU A 157 -2.17 18.04 -22.65
N VAL A 158 -1.65 18.97 -23.45
CA VAL A 158 -2.32 19.46 -24.65
C VAL A 158 -1.33 19.44 -25.81
N GLN A 159 -1.79 18.89 -26.93
CA GLN A 159 -1.05 18.89 -28.18
C GLN A 159 -2.02 19.05 -29.34
N THR A 160 -1.51 19.47 -30.49
CA THR A 160 -2.30 19.47 -31.71
C THR A 160 -2.72 18.03 -32.07
N VAL A 161 -3.76 17.86 -32.88
CA VAL A 161 -4.13 16.55 -33.43
C VAL A 161 -2.96 15.92 -34.21
N SER A 162 -2.10 16.75 -34.81
CA SER A 162 -0.85 16.35 -35.48
C SER A 162 0.29 15.94 -34.54
N GLY A 163 0.18 16.19 -33.22
CA GLY A 163 1.11 15.73 -32.19
C GLY A 163 2.14 16.75 -31.72
N GLU A 164 2.01 18.02 -32.09
CA GLU A 164 2.89 19.09 -31.60
C GLU A 164 2.42 19.61 -30.24
N PRO A 165 3.27 19.67 -29.20
CA PRO A 165 2.89 20.21 -27.90
C PRO A 165 2.37 21.65 -28.01
N ALA A 166 1.29 21.97 -27.29
CA ALA A 166 0.64 23.28 -27.42
C ALA A 166 1.58 24.46 -27.09
N LEU A 167 2.51 24.28 -26.15
CA LEU A 167 3.52 25.29 -25.78
C LEU A 167 4.50 25.62 -26.91
N ASN A 168 4.63 24.77 -27.93
CA ASN A 168 5.49 25.01 -29.09
C ASN A 168 4.75 25.71 -30.23
N THR A 169 3.44 25.85 -30.13
CA THR A 169 2.62 26.55 -31.13
C THR A 169 2.74 28.06 -30.97
N SER A 170 2.39 28.82 -32.01
CA SER A 170 2.36 30.29 -31.95
C SER A 170 1.10 30.85 -31.31
N ASP A 171 0.19 29.99 -30.85
CA ASP A 171 -1.12 30.37 -30.37
C ASP A 171 -1.06 30.87 -28.92
N THR A 172 -1.87 31.86 -28.63
CA THR A 172 -2.11 32.39 -27.30
C THR A 172 -3.13 31.50 -26.60
N LEU A 173 -2.65 30.68 -25.65
CA LEU A 173 -3.45 29.73 -24.88
C LEU A 173 -4.13 30.46 -23.72
N LEU A 174 -5.43 30.71 -23.81
CA LEU A 174 -6.18 31.46 -22.79
C LEU A 174 -6.47 30.62 -21.54
N ASN A 175 -6.86 29.36 -21.74
CA ASN A 175 -7.05 28.41 -20.65
C ASN A 175 -6.19 27.16 -20.90
N TYR A 176 -5.29 26.90 -19.96
CA TYR A 176 -4.48 25.68 -19.89
C TYR A 176 -4.39 25.29 -18.42
N ASP A 177 -5.35 24.52 -17.93
CA ASP A 177 -5.42 24.09 -16.53
C ASP A 177 -6.24 22.80 -16.41
N ALA A 178 -5.73 21.82 -15.68
CA ALA A 178 -6.44 20.57 -15.42
C ALA A 178 -7.82 20.77 -14.75
N THR A 179 -8.07 21.89 -14.09
CA THR A 179 -9.37 22.19 -13.46
C THR A 179 -10.44 22.63 -14.46
N TYR A 180 -10.03 23.36 -15.51
CA TYR A 180 -10.93 23.87 -16.54
C TYR A 180 -10.95 22.98 -17.79
N GLY A 181 -9.81 22.39 -18.14
CA GLY A 181 -9.53 21.80 -19.44
C GLY A 181 -8.61 22.71 -20.26
N PHE A 182 -8.92 22.86 -21.54
CA PHE A 182 -8.18 23.71 -22.46
C PHE A 182 -9.13 24.58 -23.29
N ALA A 183 -8.69 25.80 -23.61
CA ALA A 183 -9.37 26.62 -24.61
C ALA A 183 -8.38 27.53 -25.35
N CYS A 184 -8.51 27.51 -26.67
CA CYS A 184 -7.93 28.48 -27.58
C CYS A 184 -9.06 29.27 -28.24
N VAL A 185 -8.98 30.60 -28.27
CA VAL A 185 -10.01 31.47 -28.87
C VAL A 185 -9.46 32.16 -30.10
N ASN A 186 -10.16 32.04 -31.24
CA ASN A 186 -9.75 32.59 -32.54
C ASN A 186 -9.47 34.11 -32.48
N ALA A 187 -10.28 34.84 -31.71
CA ALA A 187 -10.16 36.30 -31.58
C ALA A 187 -8.88 36.78 -30.86
N ALA A 188 -8.22 35.90 -30.08
CA ALA A 188 -6.97 36.21 -29.39
C ALA A 188 -5.73 35.90 -30.24
N GLN A 189 -5.90 35.28 -31.43
CA GLN A 189 -4.79 34.82 -32.26
C GLN A 189 -4.39 35.85 -33.32
N GLY A 190 -3.09 36.04 -33.48
CA GLY A 190 -2.54 36.85 -34.58
C GLY A 190 -2.78 36.23 -35.97
N SER A 191 -2.95 34.90 -36.03
CA SER A 191 -3.31 34.12 -37.22
C SER A 191 -4.80 34.22 -37.59
N GLY A 192 -5.66 34.56 -36.62
CA GLY A 192 -7.12 34.61 -36.77
C GLY A 192 -7.84 33.26 -36.61
N SER A 193 -7.11 32.17 -36.40
CA SER A 193 -7.66 30.84 -36.07
C SER A 193 -6.71 30.07 -35.16
N CYS A 194 -7.28 29.30 -34.24
CA CYS A 194 -6.57 28.32 -33.43
C CYS A 194 -6.18 27.10 -34.25
N GLU A 195 -5.07 26.47 -33.88
CA GLU A 195 -4.80 25.08 -34.25
C GLU A 195 -5.83 24.15 -33.61
N ASP A 196 -5.90 22.92 -34.13
CA ASP A 196 -6.79 21.86 -33.66
C ASP A 196 -6.09 21.04 -32.57
N TYR A 197 -6.58 21.08 -31.34
CA TYR A 197 -5.95 20.48 -30.16
C TYR A 197 -6.75 19.32 -29.57
N ARG A 198 -6.02 18.44 -28.90
CA ARG A 198 -6.56 17.37 -28.09
C ARG A 198 -5.90 17.35 -26.73
N VAL A 199 -6.65 16.95 -25.72
CA VAL A 199 -6.22 16.93 -24.32
C VAL A 199 -6.13 15.52 -23.76
N ARG A 200 -5.24 15.32 -22.78
CA ARG A 200 -5.30 14.16 -21.89
C ARG A 200 -5.00 14.60 -20.46
N PHE A 201 -5.48 13.81 -19.51
CA PHE A 201 -5.36 14.11 -18.10
C PHE A 201 -4.49 13.08 -17.39
N THR A 202 -3.70 13.56 -16.44
CA THR A 202 -3.11 12.71 -15.41
C THR A 202 -4.09 12.60 -14.26
N CYS A 203 -4.45 11.38 -13.88
CA CYS A 203 -5.35 11.09 -12.78
C CYS A 203 -4.59 10.56 -11.55
N PRO A 204 -5.19 10.63 -10.34
CA PRO A 204 -4.66 9.96 -9.16
C PRO A 204 -4.43 8.47 -9.41
N LYS A 205 -3.37 7.91 -8.84
CA LYS A 205 -3.03 6.49 -9.04
C LYS A 205 -4.18 5.58 -8.69
N GLU A 206 -4.96 5.94 -7.67
CA GLU A 206 -6.14 5.21 -7.21
C GLU A 206 -7.22 5.11 -8.29
N PHE A 207 -7.30 6.07 -9.23
CA PHE A 207 -8.23 6.03 -10.36
C PHE A 207 -7.83 4.97 -11.40
N CYS A 208 -6.52 4.82 -11.70
CA CYS A 208 -6.04 3.82 -12.67
C CYS A 208 -5.68 2.46 -12.06
N GLN A 209 -5.34 2.44 -10.77
CA GLN A 209 -5.06 1.23 -9.98
C GLN A 209 -6.32 0.61 -9.40
N VAL A 210 -7.50 0.99 -9.89
CA VAL A 210 -8.70 0.18 -9.69
C VAL A 210 -8.50 -1.13 -10.47
N ALA A 211 -7.68 -2.04 -9.96
CA ALA A 211 -7.54 -3.37 -10.51
C ALA A 211 -8.84 -4.17 -10.32
N GLU A 212 -9.72 -3.75 -9.40
CA GLU A 212 -11.00 -4.39 -9.13
C GLU A 212 -11.97 -3.27 -8.69
N GLN A 213 -12.94 -2.90 -9.54
CA GLN A 213 -13.94 -1.88 -9.20
C GLN A 213 -14.87 -2.45 -8.14
N CYS A 214 -14.54 -2.19 -6.88
CA CYS A 214 -15.41 -2.57 -5.80
C CYS A 214 -16.58 -1.59 -5.70
N ARG A 215 -17.74 -2.00 -6.19
CA ARG A 215 -18.95 -1.17 -6.24
C ARG A 215 -19.92 -1.57 -5.15
N THR A 216 -20.48 -0.58 -4.44
CA THR A 216 -21.51 -0.83 -3.42
C THR A 216 -22.82 -1.28 -4.05
N GLN A 217 -23.84 -1.53 -3.23
CA GLN A 217 -25.23 -1.44 -3.70
C GLN A 217 -25.62 0.02 -3.97
N TRP A 218 -26.77 0.21 -4.61
CA TRP A 218 -27.43 1.52 -4.65
C TRP A 218 -27.90 1.89 -3.24
N LEU A 219 -27.59 3.11 -2.82
CA LEU A 219 -27.85 3.65 -1.51
C LEU A 219 -28.73 4.88 -1.66
N ASN A 220 -29.80 4.92 -0.90
CA ASN A 220 -30.68 6.08 -0.77
C ASN A 220 -30.92 6.29 0.74
N SER A 221 -30.52 7.46 1.23
CA SER A 221 -30.58 7.83 2.64
C SER A 221 -31.80 8.67 2.99
N ASP A 222 -32.35 9.39 2.02
CA ASP A 222 -33.59 10.13 2.16
C ASP A 222 -34.48 9.99 0.92
N ASN A 223 -35.77 10.24 1.12
CA ASN A 223 -36.65 10.49 -0.01
C ASN A 223 -36.56 11.98 -0.35
N SER A 224 -36.78 12.35 -1.62
CA SER A 224 -36.96 13.73 -2.08
C SER A 224 -37.86 14.54 -1.12
N SER A 225 -37.22 15.26 -0.21
CA SER A 225 -37.85 15.99 0.88
C SER A 225 -38.46 17.30 0.36
N VAL A 226 -39.10 18.09 1.25
CA VAL A 226 -39.59 19.43 0.91
C VAL A 226 -38.46 20.35 0.45
N GLU A 227 -37.21 20.10 0.87
CA GLU A 227 -36.03 20.90 0.51
C GLU A 227 -35.26 20.33 -0.70
N GLY A 228 -35.38 19.03 -0.98
CA GLY A 228 -34.66 18.34 -2.06
C GLY A 228 -34.21 16.94 -1.66
N ASP A 229 -33.26 16.40 -2.41
CA ASP A 229 -32.74 15.03 -2.30
C ASP A 229 -31.23 15.07 -2.04
N VAL A 230 -30.76 14.46 -0.93
CA VAL A 230 -29.38 14.64 -0.45
C VAL A 230 -28.75 13.32 -0.02
N GLU A 231 -27.82 12.85 -0.83
CA GLU A 231 -27.02 11.66 -0.60
C GLU A 231 -25.58 12.02 -0.23
N SER A 232 -25.43 12.71 0.91
CA SER A 232 -24.10 13.08 1.41
C SER A 232 -23.35 11.87 1.98
N ILE A 233 -22.04 11.80 1.75
CA ILE A 233 -21.20 10.68 2.20
C ILE A 233 -21.28 10.50 3.72
N LEU A 234 -21.33 11.59 4.47
CA LEU A 234 -21.43 11.54 5.93
C LEU A 234 -22.78 10.99 6.41
N GLN A 235 -23.87 11.32 5.71
CA GLN A 235 -25.21 10.81 6.02
C GLN A 235 -25.32 9.33 5.65
N LEU A 236 -24.84 8.96 4.47
CA LEU A 236 -24.77 7.57 4.02
C LEU A 236 -23.99 6.68 4.99
N GLN A 237 -22.85 7.15 5.52
CA GLN A 237 -22.08 6.40 6.52
C GLN A 237 -22.83 6.20 7.85
N LYS A 238 -23.69 7.15 8.24
CA LYS A 238 -24.50 7.04 9.46
C LYS A 238 -25.68 6.11 9.25
N THR A 239 -26.35 6.21 8.11
CA THR A 239 -27.54 5.43 7.76
C THR A 239 -27.19 3.97 7.44
N PHE A 240 -26.06 3.75 6.76
CA PHE A 240 -25.57 2.44 6.33
C PHE A 240 -24.19 2.12 6.93
N PRO A 241 -24.10 1.92 8.26
CA PRO A 241 -22.82 1.70 8.94
C PRO A 241 -22.12 0.43 8.42
N GLY A 242 -20.87 0.58 8.00
CA GLY A 242 -20.05 -0.52 7.48
C GLY A 242 -20.35 -0.92 6.02
N GLN A 243 -21.29 -0.25 5.35
CA GLN A 243 -21.60 -0.48 3.93
C GLN A 243 -21.08 0.64 3.01
N VAL A 244 -20.62 1.73 3.60
CA VAL A 244 -20.12 2.92 2.91
C VAL A 244 -18.65 3.11 3.26
N CYS A 245 -17.80 3.25 2.25
CA CYS A 245 -16.39 3.51 2.45
C CYS A 245 -16.14 4.96 2.93
N LYS A 246 -15.04 5.16 3.65
CA LYS A 246 -14.68 6.47 4.20
C LYS A 246 -14.32 7.49 3.12
N ASN A 247 -13.59 7.02 2.09
CA ASN A 247 -13.07 7.84 1.01
C ASN A 247 -13.43 7.16 -0.33
N PRO A 248 -14.62 7.42 -0.89
CA PRO A 248 -15.02 6.85 -2.18
C PRO A 248 -14.15 7.40 -3.33
N ILE A 249 -13.90 6.57 -4.34
CA ILE A 249 -13.13 6.91 -5.54
C ILE A 249 -14.00 7.60 -6.58
N SER A 250 -15.26 7.15 -6.71
CA SER A 250 -16.25 7.77 -7.58
C SER A 250 -17.66 7.58 -7.02
N ILE A 251 -18.56 8.46 -7.44
CA ILE A 251 -19.98 8.46 -7.12
C ILE A 251 -20.77 8.52 -8.43
N GLU A 252 -21.84 7.74 -8.52
CA GLU A 252 -22.79 7.81 -9.62
C GLU A 252 -24.20 7.89 -9.05
N ALA A 253 -25.03 8.75 -9.65
CA ALA A 253 -26.41 8.97 -9.22
C ALA A 253 -27.40 8.60 -10.33
N ARG A 254 -28.54 8.05 -9.93
CA ARG A 254 -29.70 7.82 -10.80
C ARG A 254 -30.97 7.99 -9.99
N THR A 255 -32.10 8.19 -10.66
CA THR A 255 -33.39 8.18 -9.95
C THR A 255 -33.69 6.78 -9.43
N VAL A 256 -34.54 6.65 -8.41
CA VAL A 256 -35.00 5.33 -7.92
C VAL A 256 -35.67 4.50 -9.04
N ASN A 257 -36.17 5.15 -10.08
CA ASN A 257 -36.73 4.51 -11.28
C ASN A 257 -35.66 4.07 -12.31
N GLY A 258 -34.38 4.30 -12.04
CA GLY A 258 -33.25 3.85 -12.84
C GLY A 258 -32.78 4.83 -13.92
N LEU A 259 -33.35 6.04 -14.02
CA LEU A 259 -32.92 7.04 -14.99
C LEU A 259 -31.61 7.69 -14.51
N PRO A 260 -30.50 7.60 -15.26
CA PRO A 260 -29.25 8.25 -14.87
C PRO A 260 -29.44 9.75 -14.65
N ALA A 261 -28.80 10.32 -13.61
CA ALA A 261 -29.00 11.71 -13.22
C ALA A 261 -28.72 12.72 -14.35
N LYS A 262 -27.77 12.42 -15.24
CA LYS A 262 -27.49 13.27 -16.41
C LYS A 262 -28.67 13.47 -17.38
N TYR A 263 -29.69 12.62 -17.34
CA TYR A 263 -30.85 12.68 -18.25
C TYR A 263 -32.10 13.28 -17.61
N THR A 264 -32.06 13.64 -16.32
CA THR A 264 -33.22 14.23 -15.64
C THR A 264 -33.40 15.71 -15.98
N GLY A 265 -32.29 16.41 -16.24
CA GLY A 265 -32.28 17.86 -16.47
C GLY A 265 -32.26 18.68 -15.17
N ASP A 266 -32.14 18.03 -14.01
CA ASP A 266 -32.01 18.71 -12.72
C ASP A 266 -30.63 19.35 -12.57
N ILE A 267 -30.59 20.48 -11.86
CA ILE A 267 -29.38 21.19 -11.49
C ILE A 267 -28.89 20.67 -10.14
N PHE A 268 -27.73 20.00 -10.14
CA PHE A 268 -27.13 19.43 -8.93
C PHE A 268 -26.29 20.49 -8.19
N LEU A 269 -26.53 20.64 -6.88
CA LEU A 269 -25.71 21.51 -6.02
C LEU A 269 -24.34 20.90 -5.75
N SER A 270 -24.30 19.57 -5.58
CA SER A 270 -23.06 18.81 -5.41
C SER A 270 -23.21 17.45 -6.09
N TYR A 271 -22.13 17.04 -6.75
CA TYR A 271 -21.99 15.74 -7.40
C TYR A 271 -20.50 15.40 -7.37
N ASP A 272 -19.99 15.06 -6.19
CA ASP A 272 -18.57 14.76 -5.98
C ASP A 272 -18.37 13.79 -4.81
N VAL A 273 -17.19 13.19 -4.72
CA VAL A 273 -16.88 12.17 -3.71
C VAL A 273 -16.57 12.74 -2.31
N ASN A 274 -16.37 14.06 -2.19
CA ASN A 274 -16.05 14.68 -0.90
C ASN A 274 -17.32 14.99 -0.11
N PHE A 275 -18.31 15.59 -0.78
CA PHE A 275 -19.61 15.87 -0.18
C PHE A 275 -20.60 14.73 -0.41
N GLY A 276 -20.71 14.24 -1.65
CA GLY A 276 -21.70 13.27 -2.10
C GLY A 276 -22.54 13.82 -3.23
N PHE A 277 -23.83 13.51 -3.23
CA PHE A 277 -24.79 14.02 -4.21
C PHE A 277 -25.85 14.87 -3.52
N ALA A 278 -26.24 16.00 -4.13
CA ALA A 278 -27.33 16.82 -3.64
C ALA A 278 -28.06 17.54 -4.77
N CYS A 279 -29.37 17.38 -4.78
CA CYS A 279 -30.32 18.18 -5.53
C CYS A 279 -31.18 19.00 -4.55
N ILE A 280 -31.37 20.29 -4.81
CA ILE A 280 -32.24 21.16 -3.99
C ILE A 280 -33.39 21.70 -4.85
N ASN A 281 -34.61 21.60 -4.32
CA ASN A 281 -35.86 21.98 -5.00
C ASN A 281 -35.85 23.44 -5.46
N ASP A 282 -35.37 24.35 -4.60
CA ASP A 282 -35.31 25.80 -4.86
C ASP A 282 -34.38 26.19 -6.03
N LYS A 283 -33.51 25.27 -6.45
CA LYS A 283 -32.61 25.47 -7.59
C LYS A 283 -33.17 24.90 -8.90
N GLN A 284 -34.28 24.18 -8.86
CA GLN A 284 -34.87 23.55 -10.05
C GLN A 284 -35.89 24.46 -10.72
N GLU A 285 -35.92 24.46 -12.07
CA GLU A 285 -36.99 25.09 -12.83
C GLU A 285 -38.35 24.42 -12.56
N SER A 286 -38.34 23.10 -12.36
CA SER A 286 -39.50 22.28 -11.97
C SER A 286 -39.98 22.53 -10.53
N LYS A 287 -39.13 23.16 -9.69
CA LYS A 287 -39.27 23.32 -8.23
C LYS A 287 -39.34 22.01 -7.44
N GLN A 288 -38.96 20.89 -8.04
CA GLN A 288 -38.89 19.61 -7.35
C GLN A 288 -37.77 18.77 -7.96
N CYS A 289 -36.88 18.28 -7.11
CA CYS A 289 -35.89 17.28 -7.46
C CYS A 289 -36.55 15.92 -7.63
N GLU A 290 -36.06 15.14 -8.59
CA GLU A 290 -36.32 13.72 -8.60
C GLU A 290 -35.71 13.03 -7.37
N ASP A 291 -36.19 11.82 -7.08
CA ASP A 291 -35.72 10.99 -5.96
C ASP A 291 -34.51 10.17 -6.42
N TYR A 292 -33.31 10.45 -5.90
CA TYR A 292 -32.09 9.81 -6.37
C TYR A 292 -31.56 8.75 -5.40
N GLU A 293 -30.80 7.82 -5.97
CA GLU A 293 -29.97 6.89 -5.25
C GLU A 293 -28.56 6.92 -5.84
N VAL A 294 -27.57 6.64 -5.01
CA VAL A 294 -26.15 6.69 -5.40
C VAL A 294 -25.46 5.35 -5.23
N ILE A 295 -24.49 5.09 -6.11
CA ILE A 295 -23.57 3.97 -5.99
C ILE A 295 -22.15 4.49 -5.89
N LEU A 296 -21.37 3.90 -4.98
CA LEU A 296 -20.00 4.33 -4.70
C LEU A 296 -19.02 3.28 -5.20
N THR A 297 -17.95 3.74 -5.85
CA THR A 297 -16.76 2.91 -6.07
C THR A 297 -15.82 3.13 -4.90
N CYS A 298 -15.46 2.05 -4.20
CA CYS A 298 -14.65 2.11 -3.01
C CYS A 298 -13.21 1.63 -3.24
N PRO A 299 -12.24 2.11 -2.45
CA PRO A 299 -10.87 1.59 -2.46
C PRO A 299 -10.83 0.10 -2.16
N SER A 300 -9.84 -0.59 -2.72
CA SER A 300 -9.65 -2.04 -2.56
C SER A 300 -9.69 -2.48 -1.10
N ASP A 301 -9.06 -1.73 -0.20
CA ASP A 301 -8.98 -2.00 1.25
C ASP A 301 -10.35 -2.19 1.91
N PHE A 302 -11.35 -1.42 1.48
CA PHE A 302 -12.72 -1.54 1.99
C PHE A 302 -13.29 -2.94 1.70
N CYS A 303 -12.92 -3.50 0.55
CA CYS A 303 -13.50 -4.71 0.02
C CYS A 303 -12.70 -5.95 0.37
N HIS A 304 -11.46 -5.84 0.84
CA HIS A 304 -10.62 -6.97 1.25
C HIS A 304 -11.11 -7.68 2.53
N GLY A 305 -12.07 -7.11 3.27
CA GLY A 305 -12.50 -7.61 4.59
C GLY A 305 -13.13 -9.02 4.58
N CYS A 306 -14.16 -9.24 3.77
CA CYS A 306 -14.94 -10.49 3.76
C CYS A 306 -15.38 -10.83 2.33
N ARG A 307 -14.43 -11.18 1.47
CA ARG A 307 -14.67 -11.53 0.06
C ARG A 307 -15.12 -12.97 -0.09
N THR A 308 -16.08 -13.20 -0.97
CA THR A 308 -16.37 -14.53 -1.50
C THR A 308 -15.30 -14.94 -2.50
N ARG A 309 -15.31 -16.22 -2.91
CA ARG A 309 -14.62 -16.62 -4.14
C ARG A 309 -15.27 -15.98 -5.37
N TRP A 310 -14.61 -16.12 -6.51
CA TRP A 310 -15.20 -15.83 -7.82
C TRP A 310 -16.28 -16.87 -8.17
N PHE A 311 -17.36 -16.38 -8.76
CA PHE A 311 -18.52 -17.10 -9.27
C PHE A 311 -18.67 -16.75 -10.75
N ASP A 312 -18.93 -17.77 -11.53
CA ASP A 312 -19.12 -17.79 -12.98
C ASP A 312 -20.23 -18.82 -13.15
N VAL A 313 -21.47 -18.34 -13.25
CA VAL A 313 -22.70 -19.13 -13.22
C VAL A 313 -23.32 -19.22 -14.60
N ASP A 314 -23.15 -18.19 -15.42
CA ASP A 314 -23.58 -18.13 -16.80
C ASP A 314 -22.37 -18.02 -17.72
N ASN A 315 -22.53 -18.37 -18.98
CA ASN A 315 -21.54 -18.09 -20.01
C ASN A 315 -22.20 -17.12 -20.99
N PRO A 316 -21.44 -16.35 -21.79
CA PRO A 316 -21.98 -15.33 -22.72
C PRO A 316 -22.81 -15.90 -23.89
N THR A 317 -23.22 -17.16 -23.81
CA THR A 317 -24.05 -17.84 -24.80
C THR A 317 -25.48 -17.28 -24.79
N GLY A 318 -25.92 -16.75 -25.93
CA GLY A 318 -27.28 -16.23 -26.10
C GLY A 318 -27.35 -14.70 -26.12
N LYS A 319 -28.08 -14.10 -25.16
CA LYS A 319 -28.37 -12.65 -25.14
C LYS A 319 -27.29 -11.80 -24.46
N GLY A 320 -26.26 -12.43 -23.89
CA GLY A 320 -25.24 -11.75 -23.10
C GLY A 320 -24.74 -12.69 -22.00
N ASP A 321 -24.13 -12.11 -20.98
CA ASP A 321 -23.55 -12.80 -19.83
C ASP A 321 -24.21 -12.34 -18.53
N TYR A 322 -24.68 -13.27 -17.71
CA TYR A 322 -25.57 -12.98 -16.57
C TYR A 322 -25.12 -13.62 -15.26
N GLU A 323 -24.41 -12.85 -14.45
CA GLU A 323 -23.94 -13.21 -13.12
C GLU A 323 -24.82 -12.58 -12.02
N THR A 324 -26.09 -12.97 -11.95
CA THR A 324 -27.02 -12.36 -10.97
C THR A 324 -26.81 -12.90 -9.56
N LEU A 325 -26.98 -12.04 -8.54
CA LEU A 325 -26.91 -12.45 -7.13
C LEU A 325 -27.89 -13.59 -6.83
N ILE A 326 -29.08 -13.52 -7.41
CA ILE A 326 -30.13 -14.53 -7.23
C ILE A 326 -29.66 -15.90 -7.75
N GLN A 327 -29.10 -15.96 -8.97
CA GLN A 327 -28.56 -17.19 -9.53
C GLN A 327 -27.39 -17.72 -8.70
N VAL A 328 -26.45 -16.86 -8.29
CA VAL A 328 -25.32 -17.25 -7.44
C VAL A 328 -25.81 -17.81 -6.10
N GLN A 329 -26.80 -17.19 -5.46
CA GLN A 329 -27.40 -17.67 -4.21
C GLN A 329 -28.12 -19.01 -4.36
N MET A 330 -28.79 -19.24 -5.49
CA MET A 330 -29.45 -20.51 -5.80
C MET A 330 -28.45 -21.63 -6.08
N THR A 331 -27.40 -21.33 -6.86
CA THR A 331 -26.38 -22.31 -7.27
C THR A 331 -25.42 -22.63 -6.13
N TYR A 332 -25.02 -21.63 -5.34
CA TYR A 332 -24.06 -21.75 -4.24
C TYR A 332 -24.65 -21.29 -2.90
N PRO A 333 -25.68 -21.98 -2.39
CA PRO A 333 -26.35 -21.59 -1.17
C PRO A 333 -25.38 -21.64 0.01
N LYS A 334 -25.30 -20.54 0.77
CA LYS A 334 -24.42 -20.31 1.93
C LYS A 334 -22.95 -19.95 1.61
N GLU A 335 -22.55 -19.87 0.35
CA GLU A 335 -21.22 -19.35 -0.03
C GLU A 335 -21.21 -17.84 -0.27
N VAL A 336 -22.39 -17.24 -0.41
CA VAL A 336 -22.61 -15.80 -0.52
C VAL A 336 -23.67 -15.37 0.51
N CYS A 337 -23.53 -14.16 1.04
CA CYS A 337 -24.48 -13.55 1.96
C CYS A 337 -25.80 -13.18 1.26
N SER A 338 -26.87 -13.04 2.05
CA SER A 338 -28.17 -12.61 1.54
C SER A 338 -28.16 -11.17 1.01
N GLN A 339 -27.35 -10.31 1.63
CA GLN A 339 -27.18 -8.89 1.29
C GLN A 339 -25.69 -8.55 1.22
N PRO A 340 -25.08 -8.64 0.02
CA PRO A 340 -23.72 -8.18 -0.21
C PRO A 340 -23.56 -6.68 0.01
N VAL A 341 -22.40 -6.30 0.54
CA VAL A 341 -22.00 -4.90 0.72
C VAL A 341 -21.46 -4.33 -0.58
N ALA A 342 -20.67 -5.12 -1.31
CA ALA A 342 -20.06 -4.70 -2.55
C ALA A 342 -19.89 -5.87 -3.54
N ILE A 343 -19.66 -5.55 -4.81
CA ILE A 343 -19.41 -6.49 -5.88
C ILE A 343 -18.16 -6.09 -6.66
N GLU A 344 -17.47 -7.09 -7.18
CA GLU A 344 -16.35 -6.94 -8.12
C GLU A 344 -16.60 -7.88 -9.31
N ALA A 345 -16.34 -7.39 -10.53
CA ALA A 345 -16.48 -8.15 -11.76
C ALA A 345 -15.22 -8.05 -12.63
N MET A 346 -14.83 -9.19 -13.22
CA MET A 346 -13.77 -9.26 -14.23
C MET A 346 -14.06 -10.38 -15.22
N THR A 347 -13.48 -10.27 -16.41
CA THR A 347 -13.56 -11.34 -17.39
C THR A 347 -12.91 -12.62 -16.85
N VAL A 348 -13.29 -13.78 -17.37
CA VAL A 348 -12.68 -15.07 -17.00
C VAL A 348 -11.16 -15.05 -17.24
N SER A 349 -10.70 -14.31 -18.27
CA SER A 349 -9.30 -14.07 -18.62
C SER A 349 -8.55 -13.10 -17.68
N GLY A 350 -9.25 -12.48 -16.72
CA GLY A 350 -8.65 -11.63 -15.69
C GLY A 350 -8.60 -10.14 -16.01
N VAL A 351 -9.25 -9.69 -17.10
CA VAL A 351 -9.40 -8.26 -17.40
C VAL A 351 -10.55 -7.68 -16.57
N PRO A 352 -10.32 -6.67 -15.71
CA PRO A 352 -11.36 -6.04 -14.91
C PRO A 352 -12.49 -5.45 -15.77
N ALA A 353 -13.73 -5.53 -15.30
CA ALA A 353 -14.89 -5.19 -16.15
C ALA A 353 -14.83 -3.78 -16.75
N HIS A 354 -14.43 -2.78 -15.98
CA HIS A 354 -14.32 -1.40 -16.47
C HIS A 354 -13.25 -1.17 -17.54
N LYS A 355 -12.26 -2.07 -17.70
CA LYS A 355 -11.23 -1.97 -18.74
C LYS A 355 -11.66 -2.57 -20.08
N THR A 356 -12.78 -3.27 -20.10
CA THR A 356 -13.26 -3.95 -21.31
C THR A 356 -13.90 -2.99 -22.33
N GLY A 357 -14.38 -1.83 -21.88
CA GLY A 357 -15.14 -0.90 -22.72
C GLY A 357 -16.58 -1.35 -23.02
N GLU A 358 -17.04 -2.44 -22.40
CA GLU A 358 -18.40 -2.97 -22.56
C GLU A 358 -19.40 -2.25 -21.65
N VAL A 359 -20.64 -2.16 -22.11
CA VAL A 359 -21.74 -1.49 -21.41
C VAL A 359 -22.45 -2.51 -20.51
N PHE A 360 -22.45 -2.26 -19.20
CA PHE A 360 -23.11 -3.13 -18.23
C PHE A 360 -24.46 -2.55 -17.84
N GLN A 361 -25.54 -3.28 -18.13
CA GLN A 361 -26.88 -2.87 -17.73
C GLN A 361 -27.03 -2.93 -16.20
N VAL A 362 -26.39 -3.93 -15.57
CA VAL A 362 -26.31 -4.03 -14.11
C VAL A 362 -24.90 -4.37 -13.66
N TYR A 363 -24.43 -3.60 -12.69
CA TYR A 363 -23.17 -3.82 -12.00
C TYR A 363 -23.24 -3.19 -10.60
N ASP A 364 -23.91 -3.91 -9.69
CA ASP A 364 -24.14 -3.49 -8.31
C ASP A 364 -24.32 -4.68 -7.36
N ALA A 365 -24.07 -4.47 -6.07
CA ALA A 365 -24.01 -5.57 -5.11
C ALA A 365 -25.38 -6.22 -4.80
N SER A 366 -26.49 -5.52 -5.09
CA SER A 366 -27.84 -6.02 -4.77
C SER A 366 -28.40 -6.91 -5.87
N ARG A 367 -28.04 -6.66 -7.13
CA ARG A 367 -28.53 -7.43 -8.29
C ARG A 367 -27.47 -8.38 -8.88
N GLY A 368 -26.19 -8.07 -8.74
CA GLY A 368 -25.10 -8.82 -9.36
C GLY A 368 -24.51 -8.09 -10.55
N PHE A 369 -24.25 -8.82 -11.63
CA PHE A 369 -23.67 -8.29 -12.86
C PHE A 369 -24.37 -8.91 -14.07
N PHE A 370 -24.67 -8.09 -15.08
CA PHE A 370 -24.98 -8.65 -16.39
C PHE A 370 -24.65 -7.69 -17.53
N CYS A 371 -24.09 -8.28 -18.57
CA CYS A 371 -23.79 -7.64 -19.85
C CYS A 371 -24.80 -8.14 -20.88
N MET A 372 -25.41 -7.23 -21.65
CA MET A 372 -26.34 -7.58 -22.73
C MET A 372 -25.74 -7.28 -24.10
N ASN A 373 -25.77 -8.27 -25.00
CA ASN A 373 -25.29 -8.14 -26.38
C ASN A 373 -26.04 -7.03 -27.15
N ALA A 374 -27.33 -6.83 -26.86
CA ALA A 374 -28.17 -5.85 -27.56
C ALA A 374 -27.82 -4.39 -27.21
N GLU A 375 -27.14 -4.15 -26.09
CA GLU A 375 -26.77 -2.81 -25.61
C GLU A 375 -25.31 -2.47 -25.91
N GLN A 376 -24.54 -3.42 -26.46
CA GLN A 376 -23.15 -3.16 -26.80
C GLN A 376 -23.02 -2.29 -28.05
N PRO A 377 -22.18 -1.24 -28.02
CA PRO A 377 -21.89 -0.44 -29.19
C PRO A 377 -21.25 -1.30 -30.28
N GLY A 378 -21.62 -1.06 -31.55
CA GLY A 378 -21.03 -1.76 -32.69
C GLY A 378 -21.41 -3.24 -32.84
N GLY A 379 -22.40 -3.75 -32.09
CA GLY A 379 -22.85 -5.14 -32.19
C GLY A 379 -21.86 -6.15 -31.63
N ILE A 380 -20.96 -5.69 -30.76
CA ILE A 380 -20.00 -6.53 -30.03
C ILE A 380 -20.76 -7.47 -29.10
N ARG A 381 -20.23 -8.68 -28.91
CA ARG A 381 -20.79 -9.63 -27.93
C ARG A 381 -20.08 -9.47 -26.60
N CYS A 382 -20.86 -9.56 -25.52
CA CYS A 382 -20.37 -9.60 -24.16
C CYS A 382 -19.26 -10.63 -24.00
N GLN A 383 -18.17 -10.21 -23.36
CA GLN A 383 -17.18 -11.14 -22.84
C GLN A 383 -17.77 -12.01 -21.73
N ASP A 384 -17.02 -13.05 -21.38
CA ASP A 384 -17.35 -13.99 -20.33
C ASP A 384 -16.86 -13.43 -18.99
N TYR A 385 -17.76 -13.19 -18.04
CA TYR A 385 -17.43 -12.58 -16.76
C TYR A 385 -17.62 -13.52 -15.58
N LYS A 386 -16.81 -13.26 -14.57
CA LYS A 386 -16.97 -13.81 -13.23
C LYS A 386 -17.04 -12.68 -12.23
N ILE A 387 -17.83 -12.90 -11.18
CA ILE A 387 -18.04 -11.93 -10.12
C ILE A 387 -17.67 -12.48 -8.76
N ARG A 388 -17.43 -11.59 -7.81
CA ARG A 388 -17.41 -11.94 -6.40
C ARG A 388 -18.02 -10.83 -5.56
N PHE A 389 -18.47 -11.20 -4.38
CA PHE A 389 -19.14 -10.30 -3.46
C PHE A 389 -18.29 -10.05 -2.22
N THR A 390 -18.38 -8.84 -1.69
CA THR A 390 -17.96 -8.52 -0.33
C THR A 390 -19.18 -8.62 0.58
N CYS A 391 -19.09 -9.45 1.61
CA CYS A 391 -20.15 -9.64 2.57
C CYS A 391 -19.90 -8.84 3.86
N PRO A 392 -20.94 -8.58 4.68
CA PRO A 392 -20.73 -8.00 5.98
C PRO A 392 -19.96 -8.96 6.90
N LEU A 393 -19.23 -8.41 7.87
CA LEU A 393 -18.27 -9.18 8.70
C LEU A 393 -18.93 -10.31 9.52
N ASP A 394 -20.21 -10.17 9.85
CA ASP A 394 -21.02 -11.17 10.55
C ASP A 394 -21.15 -12.48 9.75
N PHE A 395 -21.29 -12.40 8.42
CA PHE A 395 -21.33 -13.54 7.52
C PHE A 395 -20.04 -14.38 7.59
N CYS A 396 -18.89 -13.71 7.57
CA CYS A 396 -17.59 -14.38 7.65
C CYS A 396 -17.32 -15.00 9.04
N SER A 397 -17.86 -14.40 10.12
CA SER A 397 -17.71 -14.94 11.48
C SER A 397 -18.37 -16.31 11.67
N VAL A 398 -19.45 -16.60 10.92
CA VAL A 398 -20.19 -17.88 11.00
C VAL A 398 -19.56 -18.96 10.12
N CYS A 399 -18.90 -18.58 9.02
CA CYS A 399 -18.27 -19.52 8.09
C CYS A 399 -16.98 -20.16 8.65
N ALA A 400 -16.25 -19.44 9.51
CA ALA A 400 -15.08 -19.94 10.21
C ALA A 400 -15.38 -21.16 11.13
N LEU A 401 -16.59 -21.22 11.70
CA LEU A 401 -17.02 -22.34 12.56
C LEU A 401 -17.52 -23.57 11.79
N ARG A 402 -17.93 -23.44 10.51
CA ARG A 402 -18.45 -24.55 9.70
C ARG A 402 -17.39 -25.32 8.90
N ARG A 403 -16.23 -24.73 8.59
CA ARG A 403 -15.09 -25.45 7.97
C ARG A 403 -14.42 -26.49 8.89
N LEU A 404 -14.75 -26.49 10.18
CA LEU A 404 -14.20 -27.45 11.17
C LEU A 404 -14.96 -28.78 11.25
N ARG A 405 -16.03 -28.99 10.46
CA ARG A 405 -16.88 -30.20 10.55
C ARG A 405 -16.82 -31.16 9.35
N HIS A 406 -15.96 -30.92 8.36
CA HIS A 406 -15.99 -31.67 7.09
C HIS A 406 -14.66 -32.27 6.61
N TRP A 407 -13.77 -32.61 7.55
CA TRP A 407 -12.64 -33.52 7.25
C TRP A 407 -12.67 -34.72 8.21
N ASN A 408 -13.73 -35.52 8.10
CA ASN A 408 -13.72 -36.93 8.48
C ASN A 408 -13.91 -37.73 7.20
N CYS A 409 -12.82 -38.20 6.60
CA CYS A 409 -12.66 -39.55 6.08
C CYS A 409 -11.30 -39.64 5.36
N LEU A 410 -10.64 -40.77 5.62
CA LEU A 410 -9.43 -41.28 4.99
C LEU A 410 -9.37 -40.98 3.48
N ASP A 411 -8.20 -40.56 3.00
CA ASP A 411 -7.50 -41.32 1.97
C ASP A 411 -6.00 -41.03 1.97
N PHE A 412 -5.27 -42.07 2.36
CA PHE A 412 -3.82 -42.23 2.31
C PHE A 412 -3.57 -43.17 1.13
N VAL A 413 -3.07 -42.69 -0.03
CA VAL A 413 -2.39 -43.57 -1.00
C VAL A 413 -1.23 -42.84 -1.66
N ILE A 414 -0.10 -43.54 -1.62
CA ILE A 414 1.23 -43.26 -2.16
C ILE A 414 1.24 -43.53 -3.67
N PHE A 415 1.79 -42.61 -4.49
CA PHE A 415 2.72 -42.79 -5.63
C PHE A 415 2.56 -41.67 -6.71
N GLY A 416 3.66 -40.93 -6.96
CA GLY A 416 4.22 -40.73 -8.31
C GLY A 416 3.65 -39.68 -9.29
N GLY A 417 3.97 -38.39 -9.08
CA GLY A 417 4.20 -37.30 -10.08
C GLY A 417 3.15 -36.98 -11.18
N PRO A 418 3.30 -35.89 -11.97
CA PRO A 418 4.12 -34.69 -11.79
C PRO A 418 3.30 -33.43 -11.44
N LEU A 419 4.01 -32.40 -10.97
CA LEU A 419 3.57 -31.02 -10.80
C LEU A 419 2.87 -30.49 -12.06
N GLN A 420 1.70 -29.87 -11.89
CA GLN A 420 1.29 -28.78 -12.77
C GLN A 420 0.44 -27.73 -12.03
N GLN A 421 1.03 -26.53 -12.00
CA GLN A 421 0.39 -25.21 -11.98
C GLN A 421 -0.50 -24.81 -10.78
N LEU A 422 0.13 -24.41 -9.67
CA LEU A 422 -0.24 -23.15 -9.02
C LEU A 422 0.64 -22.06 -9.67
N CYS A 423 0.09 -21.33 -10.64
CA CYS A 423 0.74 -20.14 -11.20
C CYS A 423 0.81 -19.05 -10.12
N CYS A 424 1.97 -18.86 -9.52
CA CYS A 424 2.45 -17.57 -9.04
C CYS A 424 3.89 -17.45 -9.54
N GLU A 425 4.12 -16.63 -10.55
CA GLU A 425 5.43 -16.13 -10.98
C GLU A 425 5.20 -14.88 -11.85
N PRO A 426 6.21 -14.01 -12.07
CA PRO A 426 7.18 -13.44 -11.11
C PRO A 426 7.29 -11.90 -11.31
N GLU A 427 7.93 -11.17 -10.39
CA GLU A 427 9.06 -10.22 -10.61
C GLU A 427 8.99 -9.16 -9.48
N THR A 428 10.01 -8.59 -8.85
CA THR A 428 11.46 -8.78 -8.79
C THR A 428 11.89 -8.11 -7.47
N ILE A 429 12.48 -8.87 -6.55
CA ILE A 429 13.10 -8.34 -5.33
C ILE A 429 14.55 -8.00 -5.67
N MET A 430 14.85 -6.70 -5.83
CA MET A 430 16.21 -6.16 -5.81
C MET A 430 16.57 -5.76 -4.38
N ILE A 431 17.36 -6.62 -3.73
CA ILE A 431 18.18 -6.30 -2.57
C ILE A 431 19.43 -5.60 -3.10
N LEU A 432 19.65 -4.35 -2.68
CA LEU A 432 20.96 -3.69 -2.73
C LEU A 432 21.36 -3.30 -1.30
N LEU A 433 22.20 -4.15 -0.68
CA LEU A 433 23.30 -3.68 0.15
C LEU A 433 24.43 -3.41 -0.86
N THR A 434 25.12 -2.26 -0.87
CA THR A 434 26.09 -1.80 0.13
C THR A 434 26.50 -0.32 -0.22
N PRO A 435 27.60 0.29 0.31
CA PRO A 435 27.49 1.51 1.12
C PRO A 435 28.27 2.70 0.53
N SER A 436 27.69 3.89 0.47
CA SER A 436 28.52 5.10 0.39
C SER A 436 27.79 6.32 0.91
N SER A 437 28.36 6.85 2.00
CA SER A 437 28.35 8.25 2.41
C SER A 437 26.98 8.95 2.52
N GLY A 438 26.42 8.90 3.73
CA GLY A 438 25.32 9.79 4.14
C GLY A 438 24.85 9.57 5.58
N PHE A 439 25.18 8.43 6.18
CA PHE A 439 24.68 8.02 7.50
C PHE A 439 25.41 8.66 8.70
N PHE A 440 26.34 9.59 8.47
CA PHE A 440 27.13 10.27 9.51
C PHE A 440 27.14 11.79 9.32
N GLN A 441 25.96 12.40 9.09
CA GLN A 441 25.83 13.86 9.13
C GLN A 441 24.40 14.29 9.53
N CYS A 442 23.88 13.78 10.64
CA CYS A 442 22.72 14.40 11.30
C CYS A 442 22.77 14.26 12.83
N THR A 443 23.96 14.39 13.43
CA THR A 443 24.13 14.53 14.89
C THR A 443 24.61 15.92 15.31
N ASN A 444 24.49 16.92 14.42
CA ASN A 444 24.92 18.29 14.73
C ASN A 444 23.91 19.38 14.32
N LYS A 445 22.61 19.11 14.43
CA LYS A 445 21.58 20.17 14.47
C LYS A 445 20.41 19.87 15.41
N LEU A 446 20.66 19.07 16.45
CA LEU A 446 19.72 18.85 17.55
C LEU A 446 20.24 19.49 18.86
N PHE A 447 20.96 20.60 18.74
CA PHE A 447 21.29 21.49 19.85
C PHE A 447 20.83 22.89 19.43
N LEU A 448 19.90 23.46 20.22
CA LEU A 448 19.27 24.79 20.10
C LEU A 448 17.93 24.86 19.36
N SER A 449 16.85 24.42 20.02
CA SER A 449 15.75 25.35 20.38
C SER A 449 14.93 24.72 21.50
N ASP A 450 14.76 25.50 22.56
CA ASP A 450 14.33 25.11 23.89
C ASP A 450 12.79 25.05 23.99
N GLN A 451 12.29 24.15 24.85
CA GLN A 451 10.91 24.08 25.38
C GLN A 451 9.73 23.71 24.43
N ALA A 452 9.80 22.62 23.65
CA ALA A 452 8.58 21.91 23.17
C ALA A 452 8.77 20.41 22.83
N THR A 453 9.94 19.83 23.11
CA THR A 453 10.43 18.60 22.44
C THR A 453 10.28 17.30 23.24
N GLY A 454 10.06 17.37 24.55
CA GLY A 454 10.07 16.17 25.41
C GLY A 454 8.94 15.18 25.15
N LEU A 455 7.72 15.67 24.87
CA LEU A 455 6.54 14.82 24.72
C LEU A 455 6.49 14.13 23.34
N GLN A 456 6.82 14.88 22.28
CA GLN A 456 6.82 14.40 20.89
C GLN A 456 7.95 13.39 20.64
N ILE A 457 9.15 13.63 21.16
CA ILE A 457 10.27 12.68 21.04
C ILE A 457 9.97 11.41 21.84
N LYS A 458 9.37 11.53 23.03
CA LYS A 458 8.98 10.38 23.85
C LYS A 458 7.87 9.57 23.17
N GLU A 459 6.93 10.22 22.49
CA GLU A 459 5.86 9.53 21.77
C GLU A 459 6.35 8.87 20.48
N PHE A 460 7.24 9.52 19.73
CA PHE A 460 7.92 8.94 18.57
C PHE A 460 8.80 7.74 18.96
N ALA A 461 9.62 7.89 20.00
CA ALA A 461 10.43 6.80 20.54
C ALA A 461 9.57 5.65 21.07
N ARG A 462 8.45 5.95 21.72
CA ARG A 462 7.48 4.95 22.19
C ARG A 462 6.84 4.18 21.03
N LYS A 463 6.43 4.86 19.96
CA LYS A 463 5.80 4.23 18.78
C LYS A 463 6.77 3.37 17.98
N ASN A 464 8.06 3.73 17.94
CA ASN A 464 9.08 3.01 17.18
C ASN A 464 9.95 2.04 18.01
N ALA A 465 9.69 1.90 19.32
CA ALA A 465 10.49 1.06 20.21
C ALA A 465 10.47 -0.42 19.82
N ALA A 466 9.31 -0.96 19.43
CA ALA A 466 9.18 -2.35 19.00
C ALA A 466 9.95 -2.61 17.69
N ASN A 467 9.78 -1.75 16.69
CA ASN A 467 10.50 -1.87 15.42
C ASN A 467 12.04 -1.81 15.61
N ALA A 468 12.52 -0.97 16.53
CA ALA A 468 13.94 -0.91 16.86
C ALA A 468 14.46 -2.21 17.50
N LEU A 469 13.63 -2.90 18.30
CA LEU A 469 13.97 -4.19 18.89
C LEU A 469 14.04 -5.31 17.83
N SER A 470 13.11 -5.36 16.87
CA SER A 470 13.15 -6.33 15.76
C SER A 470 14.38 -6.10 14.86
N VAL A 471 14.72 -4.84 14.58
CA VAL A 471 15.97 -4.51 13.86
C VAL A 471 17.20 -4.94 14.67
N ALA A 472 17.20 -4.74 15.99
CA ALA A 472 18.29 -5.21 16.84
C ALA A 472 18.40 -6.74 16.82
N ASN A 473 17.28 -7.47 16.88
CA ASN A 473 17.26 -8.93 16.73
C ASN A 473 17.93 -9.36 15.42
N MET A 474 17.52 -8.75 14.30
CA MET A 474 18.10 -9.02 12.98
C MET A 474 19.62 -8.76 12.94
N VAL A 475 20.11 -7.68 13.57
CA VAL A 475 21.54 -7.38 13.67
C VAL A 475 22.28 -8.46 14.46
N MET A 476 21.70 -8.95 15.56
CA MET A 476 22.27 -10.07 16.34
C MET A 476 22.31 -11.36 15.51
N GLY A 477 21.28 -11.65 14.71
CA GLY A 477 21.25 -12.75 13.76
C GLY A 477 22.38 -12.67 12.73
N MET A 478 22.55 -11.51 12.07
CA MET A 478 23.63 -11.28 11.11
C MET A 478 25.02 -11.40 11.76
N ALA A 479 25.22 -10.87 12.97
CA ALA A 479 26.46 -11.00 13.71
C ALA A 479 26.76 -12.48 14.08
N SER A 480 25.72 -13.25 14.39
CA SER A 480 25.85 -14.70 14.67
C SER A 480 26.23 -15.49 13.42
N ILE A 481 25.66 -15.16 12.26
CA ILE A 481 26.04 -15.74 10.96
C ILE A 481 27.53 -15.49 10.72
N LEU A 482 27.98 -14.24 10.82
CA LEU A 482 29.40 -13.89 10.63
C LEU A 482 30.31 -14.61 11.64
N SER A 483 29.89 -14.70 12.90
CA SER A 483 30.64 -15.39 13.95
C SER A 483 30.74 -16.90 13.68
N SER A 484 29.67 -17.52 13.20
CA SER A 484 29.63 -18.95 12.84
C SER A 484 30.56 -19.25 11.65
N LEU A 485 30.56 -18.39 10.63
CA LEU A 485 31.43 -18.51 9.46
C LEU A 485 32.91 -18.30 9.81
N ASN A 486 33.20 -17.46 10.79
CA ASN A 486 34.56 -17.22 11.30
C ASN A 486 35.02 -18.28 12.33
N GLY A 487 34.23 -19.32 12.60
CA GLY A 487 34.57 -20.39 13.55
C GLY A 487 34.35 -20.04 15.04
N HIS A 488 33.85 -18.84 15.36
CA HIS A 488 33.55 -18.40 16.73
C HIS A 488 32.16 -18.90 17.20
N HIS A 489 31.98 -20.22 17.26
CA HIS A 489 30.67 -20.84 17.53
C HIS A 489 30.09 -20.49 18.91
N HIS A 490 30.92 -20.28 19.92
CA HIS A 490 30.45 -19.87 21.25
C HIS A 490 29.80 -18.47 21.24
N ALA A 491 30.42 -17.51 20.55
CA ALA A 491 29.86 -16.17 20.40
C ALA A 491 28.56 -16.23 19.57
N ALA A 492 28.54 -17.03 18.50
CA ALA A 492 27.35 -17.21 17.67
C ALA A 492 26.13 -17.71 18.46
N CYS A 493 26.32 -18.68 19.36
CA CYS A 493 25.22 -19.20 20.19
C CYS A 493 24.67 -18.12 21.15
N TRP A 494 25.55 -17.33 21.79
CA TRP A 494 25.11 -16.24 22.66
C TRP A 494 24.36 -15.15 21.90
N LEU A 495 24.81 -14.79 20.70
CA LEU A 495 24.14 -13.81 19.85
C LEU A 495 22.72 -14.25 19.46
N VAL A 496 22.52 -15.54 19.16
CA VAL A 496 21.18 -16.12 18.91
C VAL A 496 20.30 -16.08 20.16
N LEU A 497 20.85 -16.41 21.34
CA LEU A 497 20.10 -16.33 22.60
C LEU A 497 19.73 -14.90 22.98
N ILE A 498 20.56 -13.91 22.65
CA ILE A 498 20.19 -12.50 22.82
C ILE A 498 19.08 -12.12 21.84
N GLY A 499 19.16 -12.57 20.58
CA GLY A 499 18.08 -12.39 19.60
C GLY A 499 16.74 -12.95 20.09
N TYR A 500 16.73 -14.16 20.66
CA TYR A 500 15.56 -14.77 21.32
C TYR A 500 14.94 -13.90 22.41
N LEU A 501 15.76 -13.22 23.22
CA LEU A 501 15.25 -12.30 24.24
C LEU A 501 14.69 -11.01 23.64
N LEU A 502 15.30 -10.48 22.58
CA LEU A 502 14.83 -9.27 21.89
C LEU A 502 13.48 -9.49 21.20
N ASP A 503 13.28 -10.66 20.60
CA ASP A 503 12.04 -11.11 19.99
C ASP A 503 10.88 -11.22 21.00
N LEU A 504 11.14 -11.86 22.15
CA LEU A 504 10.14 -11.87 23.22
C LEU A 504 9.83 -10.45 23.75
N ALA A 505 10.79 -9.54 23.67
CA ALA A 505 10.63 -8.16 24.10
C ALA A 505 9.82 -7.32 23.10
N ASP A 506 10.04 -7.44 21.79
CA ASP A 506 9.38 -6.60 20.80
C ASP A 506 7.86 -6.86 20.75
N GLY A 507 7.43 -8.12 20.79
CA GLY A 507 6.03 -8.49 20.85
C GLY A 507 5.37 -8.01 22.14
N ALA A 508 6.08 -8.09 23.28
CA ALA A 508 5.57 -7.59 24.55
C ALA A 508 5.49 -6.05 24.59
N VAL A 509 6.49 -5.37 24.03
CA VAL A 509 6.57 -3.90 23.96
C VAL A 509 5.51 -3.34 23.01
N ALA A 510 5.36 -3.92 21.82
CA ALA A 510 4.33 -3.52 20.85
C ALA A 510 2.92 -3.59 21.46
N ARG A 511 2.62 -4.66 22.21
CA ARG A 511 1.32 -4.83 22.89
C ARG A 511 1.11 -3.86 24.06
N ARG A 512 2.14 -3.62 24.88
CA ARG A 512 2.02 -2.71 26.04
C ARG A 512 1.92 -1.24 25.64
N LEU A 513 2.53 -0.88 24.51
CA LEU A 513 2.56 0.50 24.01
C LEU A 513 1.46 0.79 22.99
N ASP A 514 0.61 -0.19 22.68
CA ASP A 514 -0.42 -0.13 21.61
C ASP A 514 0.17 0.35 20.27
N ALA A 515 1.35 -0.20 19.94
CA ALA A 515 2.20 0.21 18.83
C ALA A 515 2.37 -0.92 17.79
N CYS A 516 1.33 -1.72 17.58
CA CYS A 516 1.32 -2.73 16.51
C CYS A 516 1.29 -2.04 15.15
N SER A 517 2.27 -2.31 14.29
CA SER A 517 2.34 -1.74 12.93
C SER A 517 2.56 -2.83 11.89
N GLU A 518 2.05 -2.65 10.68
CA GLU A 518 2.23 -3.60 9.57
C GLU A 518 3.72 -3.72 9.17
N LEU A 519 4.45 -2.60 9.19
CA LEU A 519 5.89 -2.60 8.99
C LEU A 519 6.61 -3.41 10.08
N GLY A 520 6.22 -3.24 11.34
CA GLY A 520 6.76 -4.00 12.46
C GLY A 520 6.55 -5.50 12.31
N ALA A 521 5.34 -5.93 11.90
CA ALA A 521 5.06 -7.34 11.64
C ALA A 521 5.91 -7.92 10.50
N LYS A 522 6.10 -7.18 9.40
CA LYS A 522 6.98 -7.62 8.31
C LYS A 522 8.45 -7.67 8.75
N LEU A 523 8.91 -6.69 9.52
CA LEU A 523 10.28 -6.66 10.05
C LEU A 523 10.53 -7.80 11.04
N ASP A 524 9.54 -8.17 11.84
CA ASP A 524 9.55 -9.31 12.75
C ASP A 524 9.75 -10.63 12.00
N ASP A 525 8.94 -10.89 10.95
CA ASP A 525 9.09 -12.08 10.09
C ASP A 525 10.49 -12.18 9.47
N PHE A 526 11.07 -11.06 9.02
CA PHE A 526 12.43 -11.01 8.48
C PHE A 526 13.51 -11.24 9.55
N ALA A 527 13.34 -10.67 10.74
CA ALA A 527 14.25 -10.87 11.87
C ALA A 527 14.23 -12.33 12.31
N ASP A 528 13.04 -12.92 12.43
CA ASP A 528 12.81 -14.33 12.77
C ASP A 528 13.50 -15.28 11.80
N PHE A 529 13.30 -15.07 10.50
CA PHE A 529 13.93 -15.90 9.49
C PHE A 529 15.47 -15.78 9.51
N THR A 530 15.98 -14.56 9.73
CA THR A 530 17.43 -14.31 9.77
C THR A 530 18.08 -14.93 11.01
N THR A 531 17.53 -14.70 12.20
CA THR A 531 18.11 -15.14 13.47
C THR A 531 17.78 -16.60 13.77
N PHE A 532 16.51 -17.00 13.70
CA PHE A 532 16.08 -18.33 14.10
C PHE A 532 16.04 -19.33 12.95
N GLY A 533 16.05 -18.87 11.69
CA GLY A 533 16.25 -19.72 10.51
C GLY A 533 17.73 -19.88 10.17
N ILE A 534 18.33 -18.84 9.61
CA ILE A 534 19.66 -18.89 8.99
C ILE A 534 20.78 -18.95 10.05
N ALA A 535 20.80 -18.04 11.02
CA ALA A 535 21.88 -18.00 12.00
C ALA A 535 21.93 -19.29 12.85
N THR A 536 20.74 -19.80 13.20
CA THR A 536 20.58 -21.03 13.98
C THR A 536 21.01 -22.28 13.21
N SER A 537 20.71 -22.38 11.92
CA SER A 537 21.12 -23.53 11.11
C SER A 537 22.64 -23.62 10.95
N LEU A 538 23.34 -22.48 10.90
CA LEU A 538 24.80 -22.43 10.85
C LEU A 538 25.47 -22.88 12.17
N LEU A 539 24.74 -22.92 13.29
CA LEU A 539 25.24 -23.54 14.52
C LEU A 539 25.45 -25.04 14.38
N LEU A 540 24.77 -25.70 13.43
CA LEU A 540 24.90 -27.14 13.15
C LEU A 540 26.24 -27.53 12.52
N ARG A 541 27.05 -26.56 12.09
CA ARG A 541 28.36 -26.73 11.42
C ARG A 541 28.29 -27.62 10.16
N THR A 542 28.60 -27.03 9.02
CA THR A 542 28.56 -27.67 7.70
C THR A 542 29.82 -28.50 7.40
N SER A 543 30.11 -29.52 8.23
CA SER A 543 31.30 -30.38 8.05
C SER A 543 31.14 -31.39 6.92
N ASP A 544 29.99 -32.07 6.88
CA ASP A 544 29.71 -33.15 5.94
C ASP A 544 28.47 -32.83 5.07
N LEU A 545 28.29 -33.59 3.98
CA LEU A 545 27.10 -33.46 3.12
C LEU A 545 25.78 -33.64 3.91
N LEU A 546 25.75 -34.55 4.88
CA LEU A 546 24.58 -34.78 5.72
C LEU A 546 24.26 -33.55 6.60
N ASP A 547 25.28 -32.85 7.11
CA ASP A 547 25.09 -31.63 7.89
C ASP A 547 24.56 -30.49 7.02
N ASN A 548 25.02 -30.40 5.77
CA ASN A 548 24.50 -29.44 4.79
C ASN A 548 23.02 -29.68 4.50
N ILE A 549 22.63 -30.94 4.27
CA ILE A 549 21.22 -31.31 4.05
C ILE A 549 20.40 -30.97 5.30
N LEU A 550 20.88 -31.34 6.49
CA LEU A 550 20.18 -31.06 7.74
C LEU A 550 20.00 -29.55 7.98
N CYS A 551 21.03 -28.75 7.69
CA CYS A 551 20.98 -27.29 7.74
C CYS A 551 19.90 -26.73 6.78
N MET A 552 19.89 -27.20 5.53
CA MET A 552 18.87 -26.80 4.55
C MET A 552 17.45 -27.22 4.98
N CYS A 553 17.29 -28.43 5.51
CA CYS A 553 16.01 -28.90 6.03
C CYS A 553 15.53 -28.06 7.23
N TYR A 554 16.45 -27.65 8.12
CA TYR A 554 16.12 -26.78 9.24
C TYR A 554 15.63 -25.41 8.74
N VAL A 555 16.37 -24.74 7.85
CA VAL A 555 15.98 -23.44 7.26
C VAL A 555 14.63 -23.55 6.55
N LEU A 556 14.44 -24.60 5.74
CA LEU A 556 13.18 -24.83 5.04
C LEU A 556 12.00 -25.05 6.00
N SER A 557 12.23 -25.76 7.11
CA SER A 557 11.19 -25.97 8.12
C SER A 557 10.78 -24.66 8.82
N VAL A 558 11.73 -23.76 9.07
CA VAL A 558 11.45 -22.42 9.61
C VAL A 558 10.71 -21.57 8.57
N PHE A 559 11.14 -21.59 7.31
CA PHE A 559 10.47 -20.88 6.22
C PHE A 559 9.00 -21.34 6.06
N VAL A 560 8.78 -22.65 5.93
CA VAL A 560 7.43 -23.24 5.85
C VAL A 560 6.61 -22.84 7.06
N ARG A 561 7.22 -22.79 8.24
CA ARG A 561 6.52 -22.39 9.45
C ARG A 561 6.07 -20.92 9.41
N LEU A 562 6.94 -20.00 9.06
CA LEU A 562 6.62 -18.58 8.96
C LEU A 562 5.53 -18.34 7.90
N CYS A 563 5.60 -19.00 6.74
CA CYS A 563 4.63 -18.82 5.66
C CYS A 563 3.24 -19.44 5.95
N PHE A 564 3.17 -20.64 6.54
CA PHE A 564 1.92 -21.40 6.64
C PHE A 564 1.27 -21.37 8.04
N PHE A 565 2.04 -21.14 9.11
CA PHE A 565 1.51 -21.15 10.49
C PHE A 565 1.21 -19.76 11.06
N SER A 566 1.24 -18.72 10.24
CA SER A 566 0.61 -17.41 10.52
C SER A 566 -0.92 -17.55 10.44
N SER A 567 -1.51 -18.27 11.40
CA SER A 567 -2.96 -18.57 11.44
C SER A 567 -3.64 -17.77 12.53
N GLY A 568 -4.58 -16.91 12.12
CA GLY A 568 -5.34 -15.96 12.94
C GLY A 568 -6.34 -16.57 13.92
N ILE A 569 -5.88 -17.47 14.80
CA ILE A 569 -6.62 -17.90 15.98
C ILE A 569 -5.98 -17.21 17.19
N PRO A 570 -6.70 -16.37 17.95
CA PRO A 570 -6.13 -15.82 19.16
C PRO A 570 -5.87 -17.01 20.11
N PHE A 571 -4.68 -17.05 20.73
CA PHE A 571 -4.32 -17.93 21.87
C PHE A 571 -3.60 -19.28 21.62
N MET A 572 -3.41 -19.80 20.39
CA MET A 572 -2.62 -21.03 20.16
C MET A 572 -1.78 -21.00 18.87
N TYR A 573 -0.52 -21.48 18.95
CA TYR A 573 0.33 -21.78 17.79
C TYR A 573 0.11 -23.23 17.34
N ARG A 574 0.24 -23.48 16.03
CA ARG A 574 0.28 -24.85 15.47
C ARG A 574 1.75 -25.20 15.15
N GLY A 575 2.25 -26.29 15.72
CA GLY A 575 3.68 -26.61 15.78
C GLY A 575 4.46 -25.71 16.74
N LEU A 576 5.70 -26.11 17.09
CA LEU A 576 6.57 -25.38 18.02
C LEU A 576 7.14 -24.09 17.38
N PRO A 577 6.98 -22.89 17.99
CA PRO A 577 7.59 -21.65 17.49
C PRO A 577 9.10 -21.75 17.24
N CYS A 578 9.57 -21.13 16.14
CA CYS A 578 10.98 -21.14 15.72
C CYS A 578 11.90 -20.57 16.81
N ILE A 579 11.43 -19.55 17.54
CA ILE A 579 12.12 -18.94 18.67
C ILE A 579 12.55 -19.99 19.72
N TYR A 580 11.66 -20.94 20.06
CA TYR A 580 11.93 -21.97 21.07
C TYR A 580 12.85 -23.04 20.52
N SER A 581 12.63 -23.45 19.26
CA SER A 581 13.52 -24.41 18.60
C SER A 581 14.96 -23.89 18.58
N SER A 582 15.13 -22.63 18.19
CA SER A 582 16.45 -21.99 18.11
C SER A 582 17.10 -21.85 19.48
N ALA A 583 16.36 -21.37 20.48
CA ALA A 583 16.88 -21.25 21.85
C ALA A 583 17.34 -22.60 22.44
N ILE A 584 16.59 -23.67 22.20
CA ILE A 584 16.95 -25.04 22.62
C ILE A 584 18.23 -25.50 21.90
N LEU A 585 18.33 -25.27 20.59
CA LEU A 585 19.49 -25.68 19.80
C LEU A 585 20.76 -24.90 20.20
N ALA A 586 20.66 -23.58 20.38
CA ALA A 586 21.76 -22.74 20.83
C ALA A 586 22.22 -23.11 22.25
N SER A 587 21.28 -23.38 23.17
CA SER A 587 21.59 -23.83 24.53
C SER A 587 22.25 -25.21 24.54
N ALA A 588 21.76 -26.15 23.72
CA ALA A 588 22.34 -27.47 23.59
C ALA A 588 23.76 -27.43 23.01
N SER A 589 24.02 -26.55 22.04
CA SER A 589 25.36 -26.31 21.51
C SER A 589 26.34 -25.83 22.59
N LEU A 590 25.90 -24.87 23.42
CA LEU A 590 26.70 -24.36 24.55
C LEU A 590 26.95 -25.41 25.64
N LEU A 591 25.91 -26.11 26.09
CA LEU A 591 25.99 -27.08 27.20
C LEU A 591 26.74 -28.35 26.82
N SER A 592 26.63 -28.79 25.58
CA SER A 592 27.30 -30.01 25.10
C SER A 592 28.77 -29.80 24.73
N GLY A 593 29.29 -28.57 24.81
CA GLY A 593 30.62 -28.22 24.31
C GLY A 593 30.74 -28.40 22.79
N GLY A 594 29.62 -28.36 22.06
CA GLY A 594 29.59 -28.59 20.61
C GLY A 594 29.64 -30.06 20.20
N ASN A 595 29.08 -30.98 20.99
CA ASN A 595 28.96 -32.39 20.59
C ASN A 595 27.97 -32.54 19.43
N MET A 596 28.51 -32.84 18.25
CA MET A 596 27.75 -32.79 17.00
C MET A 596 26.63 -33.85 16.91
N THR A 597 26.80 -35.01 17.53
CA THR A 597 25.78 -36.08 17.49
C THR A 597 24.54 -35.67 18.27
N MET A 598 24.72 -35.07 19.45
CA MET A 598 23.64 -34.52 20.25
C MET A 598 22.92 -33.40 19.49
N LEU A 599 23.67 -32.50 18.85
CA LEU A 599 23.12 -31.37 18.12
C LEU A 599 22.27 -31.82 16.91
N ARG A 600 22.75 -32.82 16.15
CA ARG A 600 22.00 -33.44 15.03
C ARG A 600 20.67 -34.06 15.49
N VAL A 601 20.68 -34.80 16.59
CA VAL A 601 19.47 -35.44 17.16
C VAL A 601 18.45 -34.38 17.60
N ILE A 602 18.91 -33.32 18.27
CA ILE A 602 18.04 -32.23 18.72
C ILE A 602 17.48 -31.47 17.52
N ALA A 603 18.28 -31.18 16.49
CA ALA A 603 17.83 -30.50 15.27
C ALA A 603 16.72 -31.29 14.57
N MET A 604 16.90 -32.60 14.39
CA MET A 604 15.87 -33.47 13.81
C MET A 604 14.58 -33.47 14.65
N ALA A 605 14.69 -33.55 15.98
CA ALA A 605 13.52 -33.48 16.86
C ALA A 605 12.80 -32.13 16.76
N MET A 606 13.55 -31.02 16.69
CA MET A 606 12.99 -29.68 16.57
C MET A 606 12.28 -29.48 15.22
N ILE A 607 12.85 -29.95 14.10
CA ILE A 607 12.21 -29.91 12.79
C ILE A 607 10.85 -30.62 12.83
N LEU A 608 10.80 -31.82 13.43
CA LEU A 608 9.55 -32.56 13.58
C LEU A 608 8.53 -31.80 14.43
N PHE A 609 8.94 -31.17 15.54
CA PHE A 609 8.03 -30.37 16.36
C PHE A 609 7.55 -29.09 15.66
N MET A 610 8.39 -28.43 14.88
CA MET A 610 8.02 -27.23 14.11
C MET A 610 6.99 -27.54 13.01
N ILE A 611 7.12 -28.70 12.35
CA ILE A 611 6.20 -29.17 11.28
C ILE A 611 4.95 -29.85 11.85
N SER A 612 4.99 -30.31 13.12
CA SER A 612 3.87 -31.00 13.74
C SER A 612 2.59 -30.14 13.77
N GLN A 613 1.44 -30.80 13.66
CA GLN A 613 0.14 -30.12 13.75
C GLN A 613 -0.35 -29.93 15.20
N ASN A 614 0.49 -30.22 16.20
CA ASN A 614 0.13 -30.10 17.62
C ASN A 614 -0.03 -28.62 18.03
N PHE A 615 -0.92 -28.36 18.98
CA PHE A 615 -1.15 -27.01 19.49
C PHE A 615 -0.18 -26.68 20.62
N TYR A 616 0.47 -25.52 20.52
CA TYR A 616 1.32 -24.95 21.53
C TYR A 616 0.69 -23.65 22.08
N PRO A 617 0.76 -23.38 23.39
CA PRO A 617 0.17 -22.18 23.97
C PRO A 617 0.85 -20.92 23.43
N HIS A 618 0.06 -19.90 23.07
CA HIS A 618 0.58 -18.64 22.55
C HIS A 618 1.18 -17.77 23.66
N ASP A 619 2.19 -16.96 23.32
CA ASP A 619 2.94 -16.10 24.25
C ASP A 619 2.09 -15.13 25.09
N ARG A 620 0.83 -14.83 24.69
CA ARG A 620 -0.14 -14.11 25.53
C ARG A 620 -0.39 -14.81 26.88
N VAL A 621 -0.31 -16.15 26.91
CA VAL A 621 -0.44 -16.97 28.13
C VAL A 621 0.83 -16.89 28.99
N LEU A 622 1.98 -16.56 28.40
CA LEU A 622 3.24 -16.39 29.13
C LEU A 622 3.26 -15.05 29.90
N GLU A 623 2.64 -14.00 29.37
CA GLU A 623 2.67 -12.66 29.95
C GLU A 623 1.73 -12.48 31.17
N SER A 624 0.73 -13.35 31.33
CA SER A 624 -0.28 -13.25 32.40
C SER A 624 0.20 -13.73 33.78
N GLN A 625 1.27 -14.53 33.87
CA GLN A 625 1.68 -15.22 35.10
C GLN A 625 3.02 -14.68 35.64
N ALA A 626 3.06 -14.27 36.91
CA ALA A 626 4.23 -13.64 37.54
C ALA A 626 5.49 -14.52 37.53
N TRP A 627 5.35 -15.83 37.71
CA TRP A 627 6.48 -16.76 37.71
C TRP A 627 7.19 -16.84 36.35
N LYS A 628 6.47 -16.63 35.24
CA LYS A 628 7.04 -16.65 33.88
C LYS A 628 7.83 -15.38 33.58
N LYS A 629 7.39 -14.24 34.10
CA LYS A 629 8.19 -12.99 34.10
C LYS A 629 9.49 -13.15 34.88
N ALA A 630 9.47 -13.90 35.98
CA ALA A 630 10.66 -14.24 36.74
C ALA A 630 11.61 -15.16 35.94
N VAL A 631 11.08 -16.13 35.19
CA VAL A 631 11.89 -16.97 34.28
C VAL A 631 12.52 -16.13 33.16
N TYR A 632 11.76 -15.24 32.52
CA TYR A 632 12.29 -14.34 31.51
C TYR A 632 13.38 -13.41 32.07
N ALA A 633 13.12 -12.75 33.21
CA ALA A 633 14.10 -11.91 33.89
C ALA A 633 15.36 -12.70 34.31
N GLY A 634 15.18 -13.92 34.81
CA GLY A 634 16.28 -14.84 35.11
C GLY A 634 17.08 -15.23 33.87
N GLY A 635 16.42 -15.47 32.73
CA GLY A 635 17.06 -15.74 31.45
C GLY A 635 17.87 -14.54 30.95
N VAL A 636 17.33 -13.33 31.03
CA VAL A 636 18.05 -12.08 30.73
C VAL A 636 19.30 -11.96 31.62
N ILE A 637 19.14 -12.09 32.94
CA ILE A 637 20.27 -12.02 33.89
C ILE A 637 21.31 -13.08 33.56
N MET A 638 20.90 -14.32 33.31
CA MET A 638 21.80 -15.42 32.98
C MET A 638 22.59 -15.11 31.70
N VAL A 639 21.91 -14.72 30.60
CA VAL A 639 22.57 -14.38 29.33
C VAL A 639 23.55 -13.23 29.54
N PHE A 640 23.17 -12.14 30.21
CA PHE A 640 24.07 -11.01 30.46
C PHE A 640 25.23 -11.36 31.40
N CYS A 641 25.03 -12.17 32.44
CA CYS A 641 26.08 -12.57 33.38
C CYS A 641 27.07 -13.60 32.81
N SER A 642 26.69 -14.35 31.77
CA SER A 642 27.51 -15.41 31.17
C SER A 642 28.07 -15.07 29.78
N SER A 643 27.51 -14.07 29.10
CA SER A 643 28.04 -13.54 27.82
C SER A 643 29.28 -12.67 28.01
N PHE A 644 29.47 -12.11 29.21
CA PHE A 644 30.68 -11.37 29.59
C PHE A 644 31.43 -12.19 30.65
N PRO A 645 32.53 -12.90 30.33
CA PRO A 645 33.41 -13.36 31.39
C PRO A 645 33.87 -12.12 32.17
N PRO A 646 33.87 -12.15 33.51
CA PRO A 646 34.40 -11.03 34.29
C PRO A 646 35.82 -10.75 33.80
N ALA A 647 36.05 -9.48 33.48
CA ALA A 647 37.33 -8.96 33.06
C ALA A 647 38.46 -9.58 33.89
N CYS A 648 39.53 -9.98 33.19
CA CYS A 648 40.80 -10.40 33.74
C CYS A 648 41.15 -9.69 35.06
N LEU A 649 41.06 -10.42 36.17
CA LEU A 649 41.81 -10.15 37.38
C LEU A 649 43.06 -11.04 37.32
N PRO A 650 44.28 -10.50 37.43
CA PRO A 650 45.49 -11.30 37.39
C PRO A 650 45.60 -12.06 38.71
N LEU A 651 45.26 -13.35 38.70
CA LEU A 651 45.57 -14.24 39.81
C LEU A 651 46.91 -14.92 39.55
N ALA A 652 47.84 -14.53 40.42
CA ALA A 652 49.18 -15.02 40.65
C ALA A 652 49.40 -16.53 40.45
N HIS A 653 50.57 -16.85 39.91
CA HIS A 653 51.22 -18.15 40.00
C HIS A 653 51.19 -18.75 41.41
N PRO A 654 51.14 -20.10 41.49
CA PRO A 654 52.31 -20.81 42.00
C PRO A 654 52.73 -21.97 41.09
N GLY A 655 54.02 -22.28 41.11
CA GLY A 655 54.69 -23.23 40.23
C GLY A 655 54.34 -24.70 40.47
N GLU A 656 54.74 -25.59 39.57
CA GLU A 656 56.06 -26.26 39.58
C GLU A 656 56.08 -27.46 38.58
N VAL A 657 56.98 -27.36 37.59
CA VAL A 657 57.87 -28.41 37.02
C VAL A 657 57.29 -29.76 36.54
N ARG A 658 57.41 -30.05 35.23
CA ARG A 658 58.31 -31.10 34.68
C ARG A 658 58.35 -31.12 33.14
N LEU A 659 59.56 -30.94 32.58
CA LEU A 659 59.96 -31.43 31.25
C LEU A 659 60.31 -32.93 31.35
N PRO A 660 60.09 -33.71 30.28
CA PRO A 660 61.21 -34.28 29.52
C PRO A 660 60.99 -34.12 28.00
N ALA A 661 61.95 -33.57 27.25
CA ALA A 661 63.07 -34.26 26.59
C ALA A 661 62.68 -34.97 25.27
N MET A 662 63.10 -34.33 24.17
CA MET A 662 63.83 -34.88 23.01
C MET A 662 63.38 -36.23 22.42
N GLU A 663 62.97 -36.21 21.15
CA GLU A 663 63.43 -37.15 20.10
C GLU A 663 62.95 -36.67 18.72
N ASP A 664 63.87 -36.09 17.95
CA ASP A 664 63.93 -36.23 16.49
C ASP A 664 64.56 -37.62 16.21
N PRO A 665 64.22 -38.31 15.11
CA PRO A 665 65.15 -38.19 13.98
C PRO A 665 64.54 -38.34 12.57
N SER A 666 65.20 -37.60 11.67
CA SER A 666 65.56 -37.88 10.26
C SER A 666 64.47 -38.04 9.20
#